data_AF-A0A954LCE3-F1
#
_entry.id   AF-A0A954LCE3-F1
#
_cell.length_a   1.000
_cell.length_b   1.000
_cell.length_c   1.000
_cell.angle_alpha   90.00
_cell.angle_beta   90.00
_cell.angle_gamma   90.00
#
_symmetry.space_group_name_H-M   'P 1'
#
loop_
_entity.id
_entity.type
_entity.pdbx_description
1 polymer ?
#
loop_
_entity_poly.entity_id
_entity_poly.type
_entity_poly.pdbx_seq_one_letter_code
_entity_poly.pdbx_strand_id
1 'polypeptide(L)'
;MNSSLLISVRLHEGWYHGAGDTPSPARMFQALVAGAGLGGPLDQETRESLRWLEMRKEPPIVGAPHTTKGQSFVNFVPNNDLDAKQGDHRRIGDIRTKKVIAPLLFDEEIPFLFAWKLSAVDDAQSAEQVCRLADRVYQLGRAVDLAWAWGEVLPHDELEERLNYYPGIVRYPSVGTGTVDCPTTGSLDSLIRRHAAAAERFDLSSDGKGQTFRRRPKPKWKKVSYQGGGSRFVVELRQTDKDAFAPWPLDRSTQLVETVRDVVAERLRGALQDRVVQIDQCLIGRRPNGENAGPTAARVRFIPLPSIGHSQADMQIRRVLIDIPAECPLRVDDLLWAVSGVRIPHSQFDVVDITTSSDEGQLEHFGVSRPARVWRTVTPAALPAERRRIDPQRVRSDDSEKKSASERSTEQARAAAATAQALRHGGITTDVNSIRVQREPFDQRGSRVEGFAAGTRFDKHRLWHVELEFDSPVSGPVVLGDGRFLGLGVMRPVSSAAGVFAFSIDSGLAAEPDAERLAKALRRAVMARVRDVLGTHRIGTYFSGHGEDGSPGRTEDAPHLAFVFDPLSRQLLVLTPQLFDKRHGPRATDNLATLESALEGFHELRAGVDGHLRIRPAPIDANSHGLFAASTVWQSTTPYCVNRHARRSSADVVLTRDVLADCERRGLPRPDVVVLKWNAPRGVGLQGWLRLKFSQSIVGPILLGRTRHLGGGVFRSDRSESGDSC
;
A
#
# COMPACT_ATOMS: atom_id res chain seq x y z
N MET A 1 19.49 14.63 29.44
CA MET A 1 19.79 13.27 28.92
C MET A 1 18.47 12.67 28.48
N ASN A 2 18.42 12.06 27.30
CA ASN A 2 17.22 11.38 26.84
C ASN A 2 17.12 10.06 27.63
N SER A 3 16.14 9.95 28.53
CA SER A 3 15.89 8.75 29.33
C SER A 3 14.59 8.05 28.91
N SER A 4 14.43 6.80 29.28
CA SER A 4 13.24 6.01 29.02
C SER A 4 12.74 5.38 30.31
N LEU A 5 11.43 5.31 30.46
CA LEU A 5 10.77 4.52 31.51
C LEU A 5 10.43 3.15 30.93
N LEU A 6 10.92 2.08 31.55
CA LEU A 6 10.59 0.70 31.22
C LEU A 6 9.88 0.05 32.40
N ILE A 7 8.71 -0.52 32.18
CA ILE A 7 8.06 -1.41 33.14
C ILE A 7 8.08 -2.83 32.58
N SER A 8 8.66 -3.73 33.34
CA SER A 8 8.71 -5.15 33.03
C SER A 8 7.75 -5.91 33.93
N VAL A 9 7.01 -6.87 33.39
CA VAL A 9 5.98 -7.61 34.11
C VAL A 9 6.16 -9.11 33.87
N ARG A 10 6.33 -9.88 34.94
CA ARG A 10 6.30 -11.34 34.90
C ARG A 10 4.98 -11.84 35.46
N LEU A 11 4.39 -12.83 34.78
CA LEU A 11 3.25 -13.56 35.32
C LEU A 11 3.78 -14.77 36.07
N HIS A 12 3.05 -15.18 37.11
CA HIS A 12 3.42 -16.34 37.92
C HIS A 12 3.44 -17.64 37.13
N GLU A 13 2.62 -17.70 36.09
CA GLU A 13 2.41 -18.85 35.24
C GLU A 13 2.51 -18.42 33.77
N GLY A 14 2.92 -19.33 32.90
CA GLY A 14 2.99 -19.15 31.44
C GLY A 14 1.65 -19.00 30.72
N TRP A 15 0.63 -18.40 31.35
CA TRP A 15 -0.67 -18.13 30.76
C TRP A 15 -1.30 -16.77 31.09
N TYR A 16 -2.15 -16.27 30.19
CA TYR A 16 -2.86 -15.00 30.37
C TYR A 16 -4.30 -15.08 29.84
N HIS A 17 -5.28 -14.68 30.65
CA HIS A 17 -6.71 -14.83 30.35
C HIS A 17 -7.42 -13.51 29.95
N GLY A 18 -6.66 -12.46 29.67
CA GLY A 18 -7.20 -11.20 29.18
C GLY A 18 -7.71 -11.26 27.74
N ALA A 19 -8.16 -10.12 27.23
CA ALA A 19 -8.63 -10.00 25.85
C ALA A 19 -7.51 -9.47 24.95
N GLY A 20 -7.57 -9.80 23.66
CA GLY A 20 -6.53 -9.46 22.68
C GLY A 20 -5.42 -10.51 22.63
N ASP A 21 -4.38 -10.22 21.84
CA ASP A 21 -3.24 -11.12 21.64
C ASP A 21 -2.04 -10.80 22.56
N THR A 22 -2.17 -9.78 23.42
CA THR A 22 -1.20 -9.41 24.47
C THR A 22 -1.87 -8.46 25.48
N PRO A 23 -1.41 -8.36 26.74
CA PRO A 23 -1.89 -7.34 27.67
C PRO A 23 -1.73 -5.92 27.11
N SER A 24 -2.80 -5.12 27.16
CA SER A 24 -2.77 -3.76 26.62
C SER A 24 -2.14 -2.76 27.59
N PRO A 25 -1.63 -1.60 27.11
CA PRO A 25 -1.17 -0.53 27.98
C PRO A 25 -2.24 -0.02 28.96
N ALA A 26 -3.52 0.01 28.55
CA ALA A 26 -4.62 0.32 29.46
C ALA A 26 -4.73 -0.73 30.58
N ARG A 27 -4.44 -2.01 30.28
CA ARG A 27 -4.47 -3.05 31.30
C ARG A 27 -3.31 -2.90 32.29
N MET A 28 -2.12 -2.57 31.81
CA MET A 28 -0.99 -2.23 32.68
C MET A 28 -1.32 -1.02 33.58
N PHE A 29 -1.92 0.03 33.02
CA PHE A 29 -2.35 1.20 33.79
C PHE A 29 -3.38 0.83 34.88
N GLN A 30 -4.33 -0.06 34.57
CA GLN A 30 -5.26 -0.59 35.57
C GLN A 30 -4.56 -1.37 36.68
N ALA A 31 -3.52 -2.14 36.35
CA ALA A 31 -2.72 -2.89 37.31
C ALA A 31 -1.98 -1.97 38.29
N LEU A 32 -1.36 -0.88 37.79
CA LEU A 32 -0.73 0.15 38.62
C LEU A 32 -1.73 0.78 39.59
N VAL A 33 -2.91 1.19 39.09
CA VAL A 33 -3.98 1.78 39.92
C VAL A 33 -4.47 0.80 40.99
N ALA A 34 -4.65 -0.48 40.62
CA ALA A 34 -5.12 -1.51 41.54
C ALA A 34 -4.09 -1.81 42.64
N GLY A 35 -2.80 -1.95 42.27
CA GLY A 35 -1.71 -2.16 43.22
C GLY A 35 -1.54 -0.99 44.18
N ALA A 36 -1.63 0.23 43.67
CA ALA A 36 -1.62 1.46 44.48
C ALA A 36 -2.81 1.52 45.47
N GLY A 37 -3.98 1.04 45.07
CA GLY A 37 -5.19 1.03 45.88
C GLY A 37 -5.22 -0.02 47.01
N LEU A 38 -4.30 -0.99 47.03
CA LEU A 38 -4.24 -1.99 48.11
C LEU A 38 -4.03 -1.38 49.50
N GLY A 39 -3.33 -0.23 49.57
CA GLY A 39 -3.06 0.50 50.81
C GLY A 39 -4.18 1.45 51.25
N GLY A 40 -5.30 1.50 50.52
CA GLY A 40 -6.39 2.45 50.76
C GLY A 40 -6.55 3.48 49.64
N PRO A 41 -7.26 4.60 49.91
CA PRO A 41 -7.46 5.66 48.92
C PRO A 41 -6.14 6.20 48.37
N LEU A 42 -6.08 6.43 47.06
CA LEU A 42 -4.89 7.00 46.42
C LEU A 42 -4.59 8.39 46.97
N ASP A 43 -3.38 8.59 47.47
CA ASP A 43 -2.86 9.90 47.88
C ASP A 43 -2.65 10.83 46.67
N GLN A 44 -2.31 12.10 46.94
CA GLN A 44 -2.17 13.11 45.91
C GLN A 44 -0.98 12.85 44.98
N GLU A 45 0.17 12.46 45.53
CA GLU A 45 1.41 12.19 44.78
C GLU A 45 1.23 11.00 43.80
N THR A 46 0.56 9.94 44.25
CA THR A 46 0.20 8.79 43.41
C THR A 46 -0.73 9.21 42.28
N ARG A 47 -1.74 10.05 42.56
CA ARG A 47 -2.67 10.55 41.54
C ARG A 47 -1.94 11.40 40.50
N GLU A 48 -1.01 12.24 40.92
CA GLU A 48 -0.21 13.08 40.04
C GLU A 48 0.69 12.24 39.14
N SER A 49 1.35 11.21 39.68
CA SER A 49 2.21 10.29 38.92
C SER A 49 1.42 9.48 37.88
N LEU A 50 0.23 8.99 38.25
CA LEU A 50 -0.68 8.29 37.31
C LEU A 50 -1.25 9.24 36.25
N ARG A 51 -1.56 10.50 36.62
CA ARG A 51 -1.99 11.55 35.69
C ARG A 51 -0.90 11.92 34.69
N TRP A 52 0.34 12.01 35.17
CA TRP A 52 1.51 12.22 34.32
C TRP A 52 1.64 11.09 33.29
N LEU A 53 1.51 9.83 33.71
CA LEU A 53 1.63 8.67 32.81
C LEU A 53 0.52 8.62 31.75
N GLU A 54 -0.73 8.95 32.07
CA GLU A 54 -1.82 8.97 31.07
C GLU A 54 -1.76 10.16 30.11
N MET A 55 -1.01 11.22 30.44
CA MET A 55 -0.80 12.40 29.60
C MET A 55 0.36 12.25 28.61
N ARG A 56 0.99 11.07 28.54
CA ARG A 56 2.10 10.87 27.61
C ARG A 56 1.65 10.99 26.16
N LYS A 57 2.37 11.85 25.43
CA LYS A 57 2.08 12.20 24.04
C LYS A 57 2.14 10.94 23.17
N GLU A 58 3.16 10.13 23.40
CA GLU A 58 3.37 8.85 22.74
C GLU A 58 2.93 7.70 23.67
N PRO A 59 2.10 6.77 23.20
CA PRO A 59 1.82 5.52 23.89
C PRO A 59 3.09 4.68 24.08
N PRO A 60 3.11 3.69 25.00
CA PRO A 60 4.32 2.89 25.20
C PRO A 60 4.62 1.98 24.01
N ILE A 61 5.90 1.70 23.79
CA ILE A 61 6.37 0.50 23.08
C ILE A 61 6.02 -0.72 23.92
N VAL A 62 5.52 -1.79 23.30
CA VAL A 62 5.09 -3.00 24.01
C VAL A 62 5.93 -4.19 23.55
N GLY A 63 6.66 -4.81 24.48
CA GLY A 63 7.29 -6.12 24.28
C GLY A 63 6.39 -7.21 24.86
N ALA A 64 6.15 -8.27 24.10
CA ALA A 64 5.40 -9.43 24.58
C ALA A 64 6.09 -10.72 24.15
N PRO A 65 6.14 -11.76 25.00
CA PRO A 65 6.64 -13.07 24.59
C PRO A 65 5.82 -13.63 23.42
N HIS A 66 6.38 -14.60 22.71
CA HIS A 66 5.62 -15.34 21.70
C HIS A 66 4.45 -16.08 22.37
N THR A 67 3.23 -15.69 22.02
CA THR A 67 2.01 -16.28 22.59
C THR A 67 1.35 -17.23 21.62
N THR A 68 0.86 -18.37 22.13
CA THR A 68 -0.01 -19.29 21.39
C THR A 68 -1.38 -19.35 22.06
N LYS A 69 -2.47 -19.45 21.29
CA LYS A 69 -3.81 -19.63 21.88
C LYS A 69 -3.93 -21.03 22.47
N GLY A 70 -4.18 -21.11 23.77
CA GLY A 70 -4.51 -22.33 24.47
C GLY A 70 -5.94 -22.81 24.18
N GLN A 71 -6.31 -23.95 24.77
CA GLN A 71 -7.63 -24.53 24.57
C GLN A 71 -8.74 -23.59 25.04
N SER A 72 -9.67 -23.24 24.15
CA SER A 72 -10.80 -22.41 24.50
C SER A 72 -11.83 -23.20 25.30
N PHE A 73 -12.35 -22.59 26.36
CA PHE A 73 -13.49 -23.11 27.11
C PHE A 73 -14.58 -22.05 27.25
N VAL A 74 -15.81 -22.50 27.51
CA VAL A 74 -16.98 -21.63 27.60
C VAL A 74 -17.52 -21.67 29.02
N ASN A 75 -17.52 -20.51 29.67
CA ASN A 75 -18.22 -20.33 30.94
C ASN A 75 -19.61 -19.77 30.68
N PHE A 76 -20.62 -20.32 31.35
CA PHE A 76 -21.96 -19.78 31.37
C PHE A 76 -22.11 -18.90 32.61
N VAL A 77 -22.10 -17.59 32.42
CA VAL A 77 -22.26 -16.62 33.50
C VAL A 77 -23.66 -16.00 33.45
N PRO A 78 -24.29 -15.75 34.61
CA PRO A 78 -25.54 -14.99 34.65
C PRO A 78 -25.36 -13.64 33.94
N ASN A 79 -26.26 -13.33 33.03
CA ASN A 79 -26.34 -12.05 32.36
C ASN A 79 -26.89 -11.04 33.37
N ASN A 80 -26.23 -9.91 33.51
CA ASN A 80 -26.61 -8.86 34.45
C ASN A 80 -27.78 -8.00 33.93
N ASP A 81 -28.74 -8.64 33.27
CA ASP A 81 -29.89 -8.04 32.61
C ASP A 81 -31.17 -8.48 33.35
N LEU A 82 -31.33 -7.98 34.57
CA LEU A 82 -32.49 -8.29 35.42
C LEU A 82 -33.78 -7.66 34.88
N ASP A 83 -33.68 -6.64 34.01
CA ASP A 83 -34.81 -5.99 33.36
C ASP A 83 -35.57 -7.00 32.47
N ALA A 84 -34.85 -7.90 31.81
CA ALA A 84 -35.43 -9.01 31.05
C ALA A 84 -36.19 -10.04 31.93
N LYS A 85 -36.11 -9.95 33.26
CA LYS A 85 -36.82 -10.80 34.24
C LYS A 85 -37.58 -9.99 35.30
N GLN A 86 -38.01 -8.76 34.97
CA GLN A 86 -38.80 -7.91 35.87
C GLN A 86 -38.12 -7.65 37.23
N GLY A 87 -36.79 -7.68 37.29
CA GLY A 87 -36.03 -7.44 38.52
C GLY A 87 -35.92 -8.63 39.50
N ASP A 88 -36.46 -9.81 39.18
CA ASP A 88 -36.41 -10.97 40.10
C ASP A 88 -35.03 -11.66 40.10
N HIS A 89 -34.23 -11.36 41.11
CA HIS A 89 -32.89 -11.92 41.35
C HIS A 89 -32.83 -13.46 41.44
N ARG A 90 -33.93 -14.15 41.81
CA ARG A 90 -33.98 -15.62 41.91
C ARG A 90 -33.93 -16.27 40.53
N ARG A 91 -34.25 -15.52 39.48
CA ARG A 91 -34.31 -15.98 38.09
C ARG A 91 -33.08 -15.61 37.26
N ILE A 92 -32.04 -15.06 37.88
CA ILE A 92 -30.81 -14.66 37.18
C ILE A 92 -30.10 -15.86 36.53
N GLY A 93 -30.30 -17.07 37.08
CA GLY A 93 -29.82 -18.32 36.51
C GLY A 93 -30.47 -18.70 35.16
N ASP A 94 -31.66 -18.16 34.87
CA ASP A 94 -32.39 -18.40 33.61
C ASP A 94 -31.79 -17.61 32.44
N ILE A 95 -30.96 -16.59 32.72
CA ILE A 95 -30.34 -15.72 31.72
C ILE A 95 -28.84 -15.97 31.74
N ARG A 96 -28.35 -17.00 31.06
CA ARG A 96 -26.92 -17.29 30.98
C ARG A 96 -26.34 -16.79 29.67
N THR A 97 -25.31 -15.96 29.73
CA THR A 97 -24.52 -15.58 28.56
C THR A 97 -23.29 -16.47 28.45
N LYS A 98 -23.02 -16.95 27.24
CA LYS A 98 -21.80 -17.67 26.91
C LYS A 98 -20.62 -16.70 26.94
N LYS A 99 -19.63 -16.98 27.78
CA LYS A 99 -18.36 -16.27 27.81
C LYS A 99 -17.25 -17.23 27.40
N VAL A 100 -16.81 -17.10 26.16
CA VAL A 100 -15.65 -17.85 25.64
C VAL A 100 -14.37 -17.26 26.24
N ILE A 101 -13.51 -18.13 26.74
CA ILE A 101 -12.20 -17.78 27.28
C ILE A 101 -11.19 -18.67 26.57
N ALA A 102 -10.15 -18.05 26.00
CA ALA A 102 -9.02 -18.75 25.42
C ALA A 102 -7.76 -18.12 26.04
N PRO A 103 -7.03 -18.83 26.92
CA PRO A 103 -5.80 -18.30 27.49
C PRO A 103 -4.74 -18.16 26.39
N LEU A 104 -3.88 -17.16 26.52
CA LEU A 104 -2.63 -17.09 25.78
C LEU A 104 -1.58 -17.86 26.57
N LEU A 105 -0.89 -18.81 25.94
CA LEU A 105 0.23 -19.56 26.51
C LEU A 105 1.55 -18.94 26.04
N PHE A 106 2.53 -18.78 26.91
CA PHE A 106 3.84 -18.20 26.62
C PHE A 106 4.89 -18.70 27.61
N ASP A 107 6.16 -18.39 27.33
CA ASP A 107 7.29 -18.68 28.23
C ASP A 107 7.30 -17.68 29.39
N GLU A 108 7.08 -18.16 30.62
CA GLU A 108 6.97 -17.35 31.84
C GLU A 108 8.28 -16.65 32.24
N GLU A 109 9.43 -17.13 31.75
CA GLU A 109 10.71 -16.47 31.99
C GLU A 109 10.85 -15.16 31.20
N ILE A 110 10.04 -14.96 30.16
CA ILE A 110 10.11 -13.78 29.30
C ILE A 110 9.10 -12.72 29.78
N PRO A 111 9.55 -11.60 30.37
CA PRO A 111 8.64 -10.59 30.89
C PRO A 111 7.92 -9.82 29.78
N PHE A 112 6.70 -9.38 30.00
CA PHE A 112 6.07 -8.35 29.17
C PHE A 112 6.73 -7.00 29.45
N LEU A 113 6.93 -6.18 28.42
CA LEU A 113 7.57 -4.87 28.52
C LEU A 113 6.60 -3.75 28.12
N PHE A 114 6.61 -2.65 28.86
CA PHE A 114 5.94 -1.39 28.51
C PHE A 114 6.96 -0.25 28.64
N ALA A 115 7.35 0.36 27.53
CA ALA A 115 8.43 1.35 27.50
C ALA A 115 7.98 2.71 26.94
N TRP A 116 8.34 3.81 27.60
CA TRP A 116 8.10 5.18 27.15
C TRP A 116 9.43 5.91 26.98
N LYS A 117 9.62 6.52 25.81
CA LYS A 117 10.72 7.47 25.57
C LYS A 117 10.38 8.81 26.21
N LEU A 118 11.29 9.36 27.02
CA LEU A 118 11.11 10.61 27.74
C LEU A 118 11.95 11.72 27.10
N SER A 119 11.34 12.89 26.91
CA SER A 119 11.97 14.01 26.19
C SER A 119 12.36 15.19 27.09
N ALA A 120 11.97 15.19 28.37
CA ALA A 120 12.21 16.29 29.31
C ALA A 120 12.94 15.82 30.57
N VAL A 121 13.73 16.72 31.17
CA VAL A 121 14.44 16.45 32.44
C VAL A 121 13.45 16.39 33.62
N ASP A 122 12.37 17.16 33.56
CA ASP A 122 11.31 17.22 34.60
C ASP A 122 10.47 15.92 34.69
N ASP A 123 10.66 14.98 33.76
CA ASP A 123 9.98 13.68 33.74
C ASP A 123 10.62 12.66 34.72
N ALA A 124 11.84 12.92 35.23
CA ALA A 124 12.60 11.94 36.02
C ALA A 124 11.91 11.54 37.33
N GLN A 125 11.46 12.52 38.13
CA GLN A 125 10.81 12.25 39.41
C GLN A 125 9.49 11.49 39.22
N SER A 126 8.69 11.88 38.22
CA SER A 126 7.41 11.19 37.94
C SER A 126 7.65 9.77 37.43
N ALA A 127 8.68 9.55 36.61
CA ALA A 127 9.08 8.23 36.15
C ALA A 127 9.52 7.33 37.33
N GLU A 128 10.33 7.85 38.26
CA GLU A 128 10.73 7.12 39.47
C GLU A 128 9.54 6.74 40.36
N GLN A 129 8.55 7.63 40.51
CA GLN A 129 7.34 7.30 41.25
C GLN A 129 6.55 6.19 40.55
N VAL A 130 6.45 6.22 39.22
CA VAL A 130 5.83 5.12 38.47
C VAL A 130 6.60 3.81 38.64
N CYS A 131 7.93 3.82 38.74
CA CYS A 131 8.70 2.63 39.07
C CYS A 131 8.29 2.04 40.42
N ARG A 132 8.16 2.87 41.47
CA ARG A 132 7.68 2.42 42.79
C ARG A 132 6.24 1.90 42.75
N LEU A 133 5.40 2.43 41.87
CA LEU A 133 4.04 1.91 41.66
C LEU A 133 4.05 0.54 40.96
N ALA A 134 5.03 0.28 40.09
CA ALA A 134 5.19 -1.02 39.44
C ALA A 134 5.44 -2.15 40.44
N ASP A 135 6.24 -1.89 41.49
CA ASP A 135 6.53 -2.87 42.56
C ASP A 135 5.27 -3.33 43.33
N ARG A 136 4.18 -2.55 43.25
CA ARG A 136 2.90 -2.85 43.91
C ARG A 136 1.94 -3.66 43.03
N VAL A 137 2.31 -3.95 41.79
CA VAL A 137 1.50 -4.77 40.88
C VAL A 137 1.48 -6.21 41.40
N TYR A 138 0.27 -6.76 41.54
CA TYR A 138 0.03 -8.14 41.98
C TYR A 138 -0.80 -8.96 40.97
N GLN A 139 -1.37 -8.29 39.96
CA GLN A 139 -2.17 -8.90 38.89
C GLN A 139 -2.12 -8.02 37.64
N LEU A 140 -2.05 -8.65 36.46
CA LEU A 140 -2.15 -7.93 35.19
C LEU A 140 -3.47 -8.22 34.48
N GLY A 141 -4.01 -9.43 34.55
CA GLY A 141 -5.18 -9.83 33.76
C GLY A 141 -6.47 -9.92 34.57
N ARG A 142 -7.05 -11.11 34.60
CA ARG A 142 -8.12 -11.52 35.50
C ARG A 142 -7.52 -11.91 36.86
N ALA A 143 -8.38 -12.22 37.83
CA ALA A 143 -7.95 -12.63 39.17
C ALA A 143 -7.04 -13.89 39.21
N VAL A 144 -6.97 -14.65 38.11
CA VAL A 144 -6.09 -15.81 37.95
C VAL A 144 -4.75 -15.48 37.26
N ASP A 145 -4.60 -14.25 36.77
CA ASP A 145 -3.40 -13.78 36.07
C ASP A 145 -2.52 -12.99 37.06
N LEU A 146 -2.04 -13.69 38.09
CA LEU A 146 -1.12 -13.16 39.09
C LEU A 146 0.18 -12.72 38.42
N ALA A 147 0.67 -11.53 38.79
CA ALA A 147 1.83 -10.94 38.15
C ALA A 147 2.55 -10.00 39.12
N TRP A 148 3.86 -9.84 38.95
CA TRP A 148 4.64 -8.78 39.58
C TRP A 148 5.32 -7.96 38.50
N ALA A 149 5.60 -6.70 38.82
CA ALA A 149 6.28 -5.79 37.91
C ALA A 149 7.40 -5.05 38.61
N TRP A 150 8.34 -4.53 37.84
CA TRP A 150 9.37 -3.61 38.29
C TRP A 150 9.55 -2.51 37.23
N GLY A 151 9.93 -1.32 37.67
CA GLY A 151 10.18 -0.19 36.80
C GLY A 151 11.65 0.23 36.80
N GLU A 152 12.14 0.65 35.65
CA GLU A 152 13.50 1.15 35.44
C GLU A 152 13.47 2.47 34.67
N VAL A 153 14.36 3.40 35.03
CA VAL A 153 14.67 4.57 34.21
C VAL A 153 16.07 4.37 33.63
N LEU A 154 16.15 4.24 32.30
CA LEU A 154 17.40 3.92 31.60
C LEU A 154 17.65 4.85 30.40
N PRO A 155 18.89 4.98 29.91
CA PRO A 155 19.20 5.67 28.67
C PRO A 155 18.46 5.08 27.45
N HIS A 156 18.23 5.89 26.40
CA HIS A 156 17.52 5.43 25.20
C HIS A 156 18.26 4.32 24.45
N ASP A 157 19.57 4.43 24.34
CA ASP A 157 20.45 3.44 23.72
C ASP A 157 20.37 2.07 24.41
N GLU A 158 20.37 2.06 25.74
CA GLU A 158 20.17 0.82 26.51
C GLU A 158 18.76 0.25 26.31
N LEU A 159 17.73 1.09 26.15
CA LEU A 159 16.37 0.63 25.85
C LEU A 159 16.34 -0.03 24.48
N GLU A 160 16.90 0.62 23.47
CA GLU A 160 16.98 0.09 22.10
C GLU A 160 17.72 -1.25 22.09
N GLU A 161 18.83 -1.37 22.82
CA GLU A 161 19.55 -2.63 22.98
C GLU A 161 18.65 -3.71 23.58
N ARG A 162 18.00 -3.45 24.72
CA ARG A 162 17.09 -4.42 25.35
C ARG A 162 15.93 -4.83 24.44
N LEU A 163 15.35 -3.89 23.70
CA LEU A 163 14.28 -4.18 22.74
C LEU A 163 14.78 -5.02 21.55
N ASN A 164 16.02 -4.79 21.09
CA ASN A 164 16.63 -5.56 20.01
C ASN A 164 16.96 -7.00 20.41
N TYR A 165 17.36 -7.23 21.67
CA TYR A 165 17.67 -8.56 22.20
C TYR A 165 16.49 -9.24 22.90
N TYR A 166 15.32 -8.60 22.92
CA TYR A 166 14.14 -9.14 23.58
C TYR A 166 13.65 -10.44 22.90
N PRO A 167 13.49 -11.56 23.63
CA PRO A 167 13.11 -12.85 23.04
C PRO A 167 11.59 -12.95 22.79
N GLY A 168 11.01 -11.94 22.13
CA GLY A 168 9.59 -11.87 21.83
C GLY A 168 9.24 -10.82 20.78
N ILE A 169 7.97 -10.46 20.72
CA ILE A 169 7.42 -9.52 19.74
C ILE A 169 7.42 -8.11 20.33
N VAL A 170 8.19 -7.20 19.73
CA VAL A 170 8.16 -5.77 20.04
C VAL A 170 7.20 -5.04 19.10
N ARG A 171 6.31 -4.24 19.68
CA ARG A 171 5.29 -3.46 18.98
C ARG A 171 5.45 -1.97 19.27
N TYR A 172 5.50 -1.18 18.21
CA TYR A 172 5.62 0.27 18.28
C TYR A 172 4.26 0.93 18.02
N PRO A 173 3.92 2.02 18.74
CA PRO A 173 2.78 2.85 18.38
C PRO A 173 2.91 3.36 16.94
N SER A 174 1.80 3.40 16.20
CA SER A 174 1.75 3.77 14.79
C SER A 174 0.59 4.72 14.49
N VAL A 175 0.67 5.42 13.35
CA VAL A 175 -0.38 6.33 12.89
C VAL A 175 -1.56 5.53 12.35
N GLY A 176 -2.79 5.91 12.74
CA GLY A 176 -4.04 5.30 12.24
C GLY A 176 -5.03 4.93 13.35
N THR A 177 -6.19 4.42 12.94
CA THR A 177 -7.26 3.97 13.83
C THR A 177 -6.96 2.56 14.31
N GLY A 178 -6.54 2.42 15.57
CA GLY A 178 -6.19 1.10 16.13
C GLY A 178 -7.29 0.44 16.97
N THR A 179 -6.95 -0.71 17.53
CA THR A 179 -7.86 -1.51 18.38
C THR A 179 -7.36 -1.67 19.82
N VAL A 180 -6.10 -1.34 20.10
CA VAL A 180 -5.45 -1.50 21.40
C VAL A 180 -5.85 -0.34 22.32
N ASP A 181 -6.33 -0.66 23.52
CA ASP A 181 -6.68 0.33 24.54
C ASP A 181 -5.41 0.84 25.23
N CYS A 182 -5.21 2.16 25.20
CA CYS A 182 -4.15 2.86 25.91
C CYS A 182 -4.73 3.91 26.87
N PRO A 183 -4.01 4.24 27.98
CA PRO A 183 -4.38 5.33 28.84
C PRO A 183 -4.37 6.66 28.08
N THR A 184 -5.24 7.58 28.50
CA THR A 184 -5.38 8.92 27.93
C THR A 184 -5.88 9.87 29.02
N THR A 185 -5.83 11.18 28.78
CA THR A 185 -6.33 12.18 29.73
C THR A 185 -7.74 11.86 30.23
N GLY A 186 -7.88 11.70 31.54
CA GLY A 186 -9.11 11.31 32.24
C GLY A 186 -9.32 9.80 32.41
N SER A 187 -8.33 8.96 32.07
CA SER A 187 -8.38 7.52 32.31
C SER A 187 -8.46 7.21 33.81
N LEU A 188 -7.63 7.84 34.64
CA LEU A 188 -7.62 7.69 36.10
C LEU A 188 -8.97 8.09 36.70
N ASP A 189 -9.48 9.27 36.38
CA ASP A 189 -10.77 9.74 36.90
C ASP A 189 -11.93 8.84 36.46
N SER A 190 -11.83 8.21 35.28
CA SER A 190 -12.80 7.20 34.84
C SER A 190 -12.74 5.92 35.68
N LEU A 191 -11.54 5.50 36.10
CA LEU A 191 -11.35 4.34 36.97
C LEU A 191 -11.83 4.63 38.39
N ILE A 192 -11.55 5.81 38.94
CA ILE A 192 -12.03 6.25 40.25
C ILE A 192 -13.57 6.26 40.28
N ARG A 193 -14.21 6.90 39.28
CA ARG A 193 -15.68 6.89 39.16
C ARG A 193 -16.25 5.49 39.02
N ARG A 194 -15.57 4.63 38.24
CA ARG A 194 -15.97 3.23 38.08
C ARG A 194 -15.85 2.43 39.38
N HIS A 195 -14.83 2.70 40.19
CA HIS A 195 -14.65 2.07 41.50
C HIS A 195 -15.73 2.53 42.49
N ALA A 196 -15.98 3.84 42.60
CA ALA A 196 -17.06 4.40 43.43
C ALA A 196 -18.43 3.78 43.06
N ALA A 197 -18.78 3.77 41.77
CA ALA A 197 -20.01 3.13 41.29
C ALA A 197 -20.04 1.60 41.49
N ALA A 198 -18.88 0.96 41.69
CA ALA A 198 -18.82 -0.47 42.01
C ALA A 198 -19.09 -0.75 43.49
N ALA A 199 -18.75 0.18 44.39
CA ALA A 199 -19.08 0.12 45.81
C ALA A 199 -20.60 0.27 46.04
N GLU A 200 -21.25 1.14 45.26
CA GLU A 200 -22.70 1.38 45.29
C GLU A 200 -23.50 0.46 44.35
N ARG A 201 -22.92 -0.66 43.92
CA ARG A 201 -23.54 -1.52 42.88
C ARG A 201 -24.82 -2.21 43.37
N PHE A 202 -24.90 -2.46 44.66
CA PHE A 202 -25.97 -3.21 45.31
C PHE A 202 -26.73 -2.23 46.23
N ASP A 203 -27.87 -1.75 45.75
CA ASP A 203 -28.81 -0.94 46.56
C ASP A 203 -30.06 -1.78 46.85
N LEU A 204 -30.65 -1.65 48.04
CA LEU A 204 -31.97 -2.21 48.32
C LEU A 204 -33.01 -1.58 47.39
N SER A 205 -33.91 -2.40 46.84
CA SER A 205 -35.05 -1.89 46.08
C SER A 205 -35.95 -1.06 46.97
N SER A 206 -36.68 -0.11 46.39
CA SER A 206 -37.55 0.85 47.09
C SER A 206 -38.66 0.19 47.93
N ASP A 207 -38.99 -1.07 47.66
CA ASP A 207 -39.97 -1.88 48.40
C ASP A 207 -39.33 -2.74 49.52
N GLY A 208 -38.01 -2.70 49.69
CA GLY A 208 -37.25 -3.48 50.67
C GLY A 208 -37.19 -4.99 50.40
N LYS A 209 -37.71 -5.45 49.25
CA LYS A 209 -37.86 -6.89 48.94
C LYS A 209 -36.77 -7.45 48.02
N GLY A 210 -35.83 -6.64 47.56
CA GLY A 210 -34.80 -7.05 46.61
C GLY A 210 -33.56 -6.16 46.62
N GLN A 211 -32.58 -6.51 45.78
CA GLN A 211 -31.38 -5.71 45.51
C GLN A 211 -31.38 -5.28 44.05
N THR A 212 -31.23 -3.99 43.79
CA THR A 212 -30.99 -3.45 42.46
C THR A 212 -29.52 -3.60 42.09
N PHE A 213 -29.26 -3.87 40.82
CA PHE A 213 -27.93 -4.11 40.30
C PHE A 213 -27.56 -3.06 39.25
N ARG A 214 -26.71 -2.10 39.61
CA ARG A 214 -26.32 -1.04 38.68
C ARG A 214 -25.16 -1.47 37.78
N ARG A 215 -25.26 -1.17 36.48
CA ARG A 215 -24.16 -1.43 35.53
C ARG A 215 -23.04 -0.42 35.75
N ARG A 216 -21.81 -0.92 35.92
CA ARG A 216 -20.63 -0.07 36.12
C ARG A 216 -20.34 0.76 34.85
N PRO A 217 -20.02 2.06 34.98
CA PRO A 217 -19.64 2.89 33.83
C PRO A 217 -18.38 2.34 33.16
N LYS A 218 -18.31 2.39 31.83
CA LYS A 218 -17.14 1.91 31.09
C LYS A 218 -15.93 2.81 31.36
N PRO A 219 -14.72 2.25 31.54
CA PRO A 219 -13.51 3.05 31.63
C PRO A 219 -13.22 3.78 30.31
N LYS A 220 -12.54 4.92 30.40
CA LYS A 220 -12.17 5.77 29.25
C LYS A 220 -10.77 5.40 28.77
N TRP A 221 -10.65 5.02 27.50
CA TRP A 221 -9.40 4.66 26.83
C TRP A 221 -9.29 5.34 25.46
N LYS A 222 -8.05 5.54 25.00
CA LYS A 222 -7.76 5.88 23.62
C LYS A 222 -7.44 4.60 22.85
N LYS A 223 -7.99 4.47 21.64
CA LYS A 223 -7.64 3.40 20.71
C LYS A 223 -6.39 3.78 19.93
N VAL A 224 -5.34 2.95 20.03
CA VAL A 224 -4.03 3.19 19.40
C VAL A 224 -3.70 2.05 18.47
N SER A 225 -3.17 2.39 17.30
CA SER A 225 -2.65 1.41 16.34
C SER A 225 -1.23 1.04 16.73
N TYR A 226 -0.91 -0.25 16.71
CA TYR A 226 0.43 -0.76 16.93
C TYR A 226 0.90 -1.49 15.68
N GLN A 227 2.11 -1.17 15.23
CA GLN A 227 2.80 -1.95 14.21
C GLN A 227 3.77 -2.90 14.92
N GLY A 228 3.74 -4.18 14.54
CA GLY A 228 4.82 -5.09 14.91
C GLY A 228 6.10 -4.62 14.26
N GLY A 229 7.20 -4.53 15.03
CA GLY A 229 8.51 -4.15 14.52
C GLY A 229 9.10 -5.25 13.64
N GLY A 230 8.54 -5.45 12.45
CA GLY A 230 9.18 -6.26 11.42
C GLY A 230 10.45 -5.58 10.96
N SER A 231 11.52 -6.35 10.81
CA SER A 231 12.80 -5.87 10.34
C SER A 231 12.98 -6.20 8.87
N ARG A 232 13.74 -5.36 8.16
CA ARG A 232 14.04 -5.60 6.76
C ARG A 232 15.47 -5.20 6.45
N PHE A 233 16.06 -5.88 5.48
CA PHE A 233 17.33 -5.46 4.92
C PHE A 233 17.42 -5.92 3.45
N VAL A 234 18.24 -5.22 2.67
CA VAL A 234 18.42 -5.48 1.24
C VAL A 234 19.71 -6.25 1.02
N VAL A 235 19.67 -7.23 0.12
CA VAL A 235 20.85 -7.90 -0.41
C VAL A 235 20.96 -7.68 -1.92
N GLU A 236 22.20 -7.59 -2.39
CA GLU A 236 22.56 -7.39 -3.79
C GLU A 236 23.15 -8.65 -4.39
N LEU A 237 22.81 -8.88 -5.66
CA LEU A 237 23.37 -9.94 -6.50
C LEU A 237 24.60 -9.38 -7.21
N ARG A 238 25.79 -9.90 -6.88
CA ARG A 238 27.08 -9.45 -7.44
C ARG A 238 27.75 -10.57 -8.24
N GLN A 239 28.47 -10.19 -9.30
CA GLN A 239 29.27 -11.14 -10.06
C GLN A 239 30.50 -11.55 -9.24
N THR A 240 30.81 -12.85 -9.23
CA THR A 240 32.05 -13.33 -8.61
C THR A 240 33.25 -12.72 -9.34
N ASP A 241 34.20 -12.17 -8.56
CA ASP A 241 35.44 -11.54 -9.02
C ASP A 241 35.30 -10.20 -9.77
N LYS A 242 34.10 -9.60 -9.81
CA LYS A 242 33.87 -8.26 -10.39
C LYS A 242 32.99 -7.41 -9.48
N ASP A 243 33.35 -6.14 -9.31
CA ASP A 243 32.48 -5.17 -8.63
C ASP A 243 31.34 -4.69 -9.57
N ALA A 244 30.50 -5.64 -9.98
CA ALA A 244 29.38 -5.41 -10.89
C ALA A 244 28.16 -6.22 -10.45
N PHE A 245 26.96 -5.70 -10.77
CA PHE A 245 25.71 -6.44 -10.53
C PHE A 245 25.61 -7.67 -11.41
N ALA A 246 25.12 -8.77 -10.84
CA ALA A 246 24.75 -9.97 -11.57
C ALA A 246 23.23 -9.99 -11.78
N PRO A 247 22.72 -9.59 -12.96
CA PRO A 247 21.29 -9.57 -13.18
C PRO A 247 20.69 -10.98 -13.25
N TRP A 248 19.53 -11.12 -12.64
CA TRP A 248 18.71 -12.34 -12.69
C TRP A 248 17.44 -12.10 -13.53
N PRO A 249 17.08 -13.02 -14.45
CA PRO A 249 15.89 -12.85 -15.28
C PRO A 249 14.60 -12.75 -14.48
N LEU A 250 13.73 -11.81 -14.86
CA LEU A 250 12.48 -11.52 -14.16
C LEU A 250 11.56 -12.74 -14.05
N ASP A 251 11.40 -13.50 -15.13
CA ASP A 251 10.56 -14.69 -15.20
C ASP A 251 11.08 -15.89 -14.38
N ARG A 252 12.36 -15.85 -13.97
CA ARG A 252 12.99 -16.81 -13.06
C ARG A 252 13.03 -16.31 -11.61
N SER A 253 12.14 -15.40 -11.22
CA SER A 253 12.08 -14.84 -9.86
C SER A 253 11.84 -15.90 -8.78
N THR A 254 10.99 -16.90 -9.06
CA THR A 254 10.74 -18.02 -8.15
C THR A 254 12.00 -18.83 -7.89
N GLN A 255 12.75 -19.13 -8.96
CA GLN A 255 14.01 -19.87 -8.85
C GLN A 255 15.00 -19.13 -7.96
N LEU A 256 15.19 -17.82 -8.17
CA LEU A 256 16.05 -17.00 -7.33
C LEU A 256 15.66 -17.09 -5.85
N VAL A 257 14.38 -16.85 -5.55
CA VAL A 257 13.89 -16.86 -4.17
C VAL A 257 14.07 -18.23 -3.50
N GLU A 258 13.76 -19.32 -4.20
CA GLU A 258 13.95 -20.67 -3.66
C GLU A 258 15.43 -20.95 -3.40
N THR A 259 16.32 -20.64 -4.35
CA THR A 259 17.77 -20.84 -4.18
C THR A 259 18.32 -20.05 -3.00
N VAL A 260 17.99 -18.76 -2.87
CA VAL A 260 18.45 -17.94 -1.74
C VAL A 260 17.90 -18.47 -0.41
N ARG A 261 16.59 -18.73 -0.34
CA ARG A 261 15.92 -19.23 0.86
C ARG A 261 16.51 -20.55 1.33
N ASP A 262 16.71 -21.50 0.41
CA ASP A 262 17.14 -22.86 0.76
C ASP A 262 18.58 -22.86 1.26
N VAL A 263 19.46 -22.04 0.68
CA VAL A 263 20.84 -21.88 1.18
C VAL A 263 20.87 -21.21 2.55
N VAL A 264 20.05 -20.18 2.78
CA VAL A 264 19.91 -19.53 4.10
C VAL A 264 19.39 -20.51 5.14
N ALA A 265 18.36 -21.29 4.80
CA ALA A 265 17.79 -22.29 5.70
C ALA A 265 18.84 -23.35 6.07
N GLU A 266 19.62 -23.84 5.11
CA GLU A 266 20.64 -24.85 5.37
C GLU A 266 21.76 -24.34 6.28
N ARG A 267 22.24 -23.11 6.07
CA ARG A 267 23.22 -22.48 6.96
C ARG A 267 22.70 -22.34 8.39
N LEU A 268 21.44 -21.90 8.55
CA LEU A 268 20.82 -21.75 9.86
C LEU A 268 20.62 -23.10 10.56
N ARG A 269 20.20 -24.15 9.84
CA ARG A 269 20.08 -25.50 10.43
C ARG A 269 21.43 -26.01 10.96
N GLY A 270 22.51 -25.74 10.22
CA GLY A 270 23.85 -26.10 10.64
C GLY A 270 24.32 -25.39 11.91
N ALA A 271 23.97 -24.10 12.07
CA ALA A 271 24.39 -23.28 13.20
C ALA A 271 23.48 -23.35 14.43
N LEU A 272 22.16 -23.50 14.23
CA LEU A 272 21.13 -23.47 15.27
C LEU A 272 20.35 -24.79 15.29
N GLN A 273 21.05 -25.86 15.65
CA GLN A 273 20.52 -27.24 15.60
C GLN A 273 19.29 -27.44 16.50
N ASP A 274 19.19 -26.69 17.60
CA ASP A 274 18.06 -26.67 18.53
C ASP A 274 16.82 -25.96 17.95
N ARG A 275 16.96 -25.19 16.86
CA ARG A 275 15.89 -24.38 16.26
C ARG A 275 15.45 -24.84 14.87
N VAL A 276 15.88 -26.01 14.40
CA VAL A 276 15.56 -26.54 13.05
C VAL A 276 14.06 -26.51 12.74
N VAL A 277 13.21 -26.88 13.69
CA VAL A 277 11.75 -26.85 13.53
C VAL A 277 11.23 -25.43 13.27
N GLN A 278 11.75 -24.44 14.01
CA GLN A 278 11.37 -23.03 13.84
C GLN A 278 11.86 -22.50 12.49
N ILE A 279 13.10 -22.85 12.09
CA ILE A 279 13.69 -22.47 10.80
C ILE A 279 12.82 -22.99 9.63
N ASP A 280 12.44 -24.27 9.67
CA ASP A 280 11.61 -24.89 8.63
C ASP A 280 10.21 -24.27 8.55
N GLN A 281 9.62 -23.91 9.69
CA GLN A 281 8.32 -23.27 9.73
C GLN A 281 8.35 -21.83 9.20
N CYS A 282 9.41 -21.07 9.50
CA CYS A 282 9.49 -19.64 9.20
C CYS A 282 10.05 -19.37 7.80
N LEU A 283 10.97 -20.20 7.29
CA LEU A 283 11.56 -20.02 5.96
C LEU A 283 10.85 -20.86 4.90
N ILE A 284 10.72 -22.16 5.12
CA ILE A 284 10.19 -23.10 4.11
C ILE A 284 8.66 -23.19 4.18
N GLY A 285 8.10 -23.06 5.38
CA GLY A 285 6.67 -23.17 5.63
C GLY A 285 6.14 -24.58 5.82
N ARG A 286 7.01 -25.55 6.14
CA ARG A 286 6.67 -26.97 6.39
C ARG A 286 6.60 -27.27 7.90
N ARG A 287 5.69 -28.14 8.32
CA ARG A 287 5.70 -28.84 9.61
C ARG A 287 6.72 -30.01 9.55
N PRO A 288 7.17 -30.55 10.70
CA PRO A 288 8.00 -31.76 10.74
C PRO A 288 7.40 -33.00 10.04
N ASN A 289 6.06 -33.07 9.91
CA ASN A 289 5.34 -34.16 9.23
C ASN A 289 5.09 -33.92 7.72
N GLY A 290 5.63 -32.85 7.14
CA GLY A 290 5.47 -32.52 5.71
C GLY A 290 4.24 -31.69 5.33
N GLU A 291 3.33 -31.40 6.27
CA GLU A 291 2.17 -30.53 6.02
C GLU A 291 2.52 -29.03 6.16
N ASN A 292 1.76 -28.12 5.54
CA ASN A 292 1.95 -26.67 5.74
C ASN A 292 1.42 -26.23 7.13
N ALA A 293 2.25 -25.75 8.08
CA ALA A 293 1.73 -25.00 9.25
C ALA A 293 2.69 -24.21 10.16
N GLY A 294 3.70 -23.51 9.63
CA GLY A 294 4.12 -22.28 10.34
C GLY A 294 3.03 -21.20 10.19
N PRO A 295 2.70 -20.39 11.22
CA PRO A 295 1.80 -19.26 11.07
C PRO A 295 2.33 -18.35 9.96
N THR A 296 1.48 -18.00 8.99
CA THR A 296 1.89 -17.20 7.82
C THR A 296 2.44 -15.83 8.23
N ALA A 297 1.97 -15.32 9.38
CA ALA A 297 2.42 -14.06 9.97
C ALA A 297 3.85 -14.09 10.54
N ALA A 298 4.47 -15.27 10.74
CA ALA A 298 5.86 -15.42 11.19
C ALA A 298 6.85 -15.74 10.05
N ARG A 299 6.36 -15.87 8.80
CA ARG A 299 7.19 -16.34 7.68
C ARG A 299 8.00 -15.23 7.04
N VAL A 300 9.32 -15.42 6.96
CA VAL A 300 10.23 -14.49 6.28
C VAL A 300 9.89 -14.46 4.79
N ARG A 301 9.86 -13.26 4.21
CA ARG A 301 9.61 -13.05 2.79
C ARG A 301 10.90 -12.62 2.10
N PHE A 302 11.29 -13.40 1.10
CA PHE A 302 12.36 -13.06 0.17
C PHE A 302 11.69 -12.42 -1.06
N ILE A 303 11.76 -11.10 -1.15
CA ILE A 303 11.03 -10.31 -2.15
C ILE A 303 12.04 -9.87 -3.22
N PRO A 304 12.00 -10.44 -4.44
CA PRO A 304 12.85 -9.98 -5.51
C PRO A 304 12.49 -8.55 -5.87
N LEU A 305 13.50 -7.71 -6.09
CA LEU A 305 13.33 -6.31 -6.47
C LEU A 305 13.78 -6.11 -7.93
N PRO A 306 12.86 -6.28 -8.90
CA PRO A 306 13.08 -5.89 -10.29
C PRO A 306 13.54 -4.44 -10.40
N SER A 307 14.43 -4.17 -11.34
CA SER A 307 14.87 -2.81 -11.63
C SER A 307 13.71 -2.03 -12.28
N ILE A 308 13.15 -1.06 -11.57
CA ILE A 308 12.01 -0.22 -11.98
C ILE A 308 12.26 1.25 -11.60
N GLY A 309 11.41 2.18 -12.04
CA GLY A 309 11.49 3.59 -11.65
C GLY A 309 12.20 4.50 -12.66
N HIS A 310 12.93 3.92 -13.63
CA HIS A 310 13.55 4.65 -14.73
C HIS A 310 13.07 4.16 -16.09
N SER A 311 13.03 5.05 -17.09
CA SER A 311 12.57 4.73 -18.44
C SER A 311 13.42 3.66 -19.14
N GLN A 312 14.70 3.55 -18.75
CA GLN A 312 15.67 2.57 -19.24
C GLN A 312 15.79 1.32 -18.38
N ALA A 313 15.00 1.17 -17.32
CA ALA A 313 15.07 -0.02 -16.47
C ALA A 313 14.64 -1.28 -17.25
N ASP A 314 15.43 -2.34 -17.17
CA ASP A 314 15.26 -3.60 -17.90
C ASP A 314 14.38 -4.63 -17.17
N MET A 315 13.95 -4.30 -15.94
CA MET A 315 13.17 -5.16 -15.05
C MET A 315 13.87 -6.45 -14.62
N GLN A 316 15.17 -6.60 -14.89
CA GLN A 316 15.97 -7.69 -14.32
C GLN A 316 16.16 -7.46 -12.82
N ILE A 317 16.29 -8.56 -12.09
CA ILE A 317 16.42 -8.55 -10.63
C ILE A 317 17.89 -8.46 -10.28
N ARG A 318 18.27 -7.45 -9.51
CA ARG A 318 19.64 -7.25 -9.00
C ARG A 318 19.71 -7.25 -7.48
N ARG A 319 18.55 -7.17 -6.83
CA ARG A 319 18.43 -7.07 -5.38
C ARG A 319 17.27 -7.93 -4.88
N VAL A 320 17.37 -8.39 -3.64
CA VAL A 320 16.30 -9.09 -2.92
C VAL A 320 16.12 -8.39 -1.58
N LEU A 321 14.88 -8.02 -1.25
CA LEU A 321 14.51 -7.55 0.07
C LEU A 321 14.21 -8.76 0.95
N ILE A 322 14.87 -8.85 2.10
CA ILE A 322 14.54 -9.80 3.16
C ILE A 322 13.64 -9.08 4.13
N ASP A 323 12.37 -9.46 4.15
CA ASP A 323 11.34 -8.89 5.02
C ASP A 323 10.99 -9.91 6.11
N ILE A 324 11.30 -9.55 7.35
CA ILE A 324 11.18 -10.39 8.54
C ILE A 324 9.97 -9.90 9.32
N PRO A 325 8.85 -10.63 9.33
CA PRO A 325 7.68 -10.22 10.08
C PRO A 325 7.97 -10.16 11.58
N ALA A 326 7.23 -9.30 12.29
CA ALA A 326 7.39 -9.15 13.74
C ALA A 326 7.09 -10.43 14.55
N GLU A 327 6.30 -11.36 14.01
CA GLU A 327 6.02 -12.64 14.67
C GLU A 327 7.09 -13.70 14.36
N CYS A 328 8.10 -13.40 13.55
CA CYS A 328 9.19 -14.31 13.24
C CYS A 328 10.05 -14.55 14.51
N PRO A 329 10.22 -15.81 14.95
CA PRO A 329 11.03 -16.15 16.11
C PRO A 329 12.54 -16.17 15.83
N LEU A 330 12.95 -16.06 14.55
CA LEU A 330 14.36 -16.00 14.17
C LEU A 330 14.87 -14.57 14.34
N ARG A 331 16.09 -14.44 14.89
CA ARG A 331 16.71 -13.12 15.08
C ARG A 331 17.15 -12.55 13.74
N VAL A 332 17.11 -11.23 13.65
CA VAL A 332 17.56 -10.49 12.47
C VAL A 332 19.04 -10.75 12.21
N ASP A 333 19.88 -10.74 13.25
CA ASP A 333 21.32 -10.98 13.15
C ASP A 333 21.64 -12.38 12.61
N ASP A 334 20.89 -13.40 13.05
CA ASP A 334 21.06 -14.77 12.56
C ASP A 334 20.75 -14.87 11.07
N LEU A 335 19.67 -14.22 10.62
CA LEU A 335 19.29 -14.15 9.21
C LEU A 335 20.28 -13.34 8.37
N LEU A 336 20.78 -12.23 8.92
CA LEU A 336 21.79 -11.38 8.28
C LEU A 336 23.12 -12.12 8.12
N TRP A 337 23.55 -12.86 9.15
CA TRP A 337 24.71 -13.74 9.09
C TRP A 337 24.51 -14.84 8.05
N ALA A 338 23.35 -15.50 8.05
CA ALA A 338 23.09 -16.63 7.18
C ALA A 338 23.07 -16.25 5.69
N VAL A 339 22.57 -15.04 5.35
CA VAL A 339 22.47 -14.55 3.97
C VAL A 339 23.75 -13.84 3.48
N SER A 340 24.57 -13.30 4.39
CA SER A 340 25.78 -12.58 4.03
C SER A 340 26.87 -13.51 3.52
N GLY A 341 27.52 -13.12 2.41
CA GLY A 341 28.62 -13.87 1.78
C GLY A 341 28.20 -15.21 1.21
N VAL A 342 26.91 -15.38 0.88
CA VAL A 342 26.40 -16.60 0.28
C VAL A 342 26.69 -16.62 -1.22
N ARG A 343 27.10 -17.79 -1.72
CA ARG A 343 27.23 -18.07 -3.15
C ARG A 343 26.06 -18.90 -3.63
N ILE A 344 25.37 -18.42 -4.67
CA ILE A 344 24.27 -19.14 -5.29
C ILE A 344 24.56 -19.45 -6.76
N PRO A 345 24.17 -20.63 -7.28
CA PRO A 345 24.30 -20.93 -8.70
C PRO A 345 23.34 -20.06 -9.51
N HIS A 346 23.84 -19.40 -10.56
CA HIS A 346 23.03 -18.65 -11.54
C HIS A 346 22.69 -19.48 -12.77
N SER A 347 23.69 -20.25 -13.21
CA SER A 347 23.63 -21.20 -14.31
C SER A 347 24.42 -22.46 -13.92
N GLN A 348 24.58 -23.40 -14.85
CA GLN A 348 25.44 -24.57 -14.63
C GLN A 348 26.92 -24.18 -14.42
N PHE A 349 27.34 -23.00 -14.89
CA PHE A 349 28.74 -22.57 -14.92
C PHE A 349 29.00 -21.24 -14.18
N ASP A 350 27.95 -20.48 -13.86
CA ASP A 350 28.07 -19.16 -13.24
C ASP A 350 27.52 -19.15 -11.81
N VAL A 351 28.19 -18.39 -10.95
CA VAL A 351 27.84 -18.19 -9.54
C VAL A 351 27.63 -16.70 -9.28
N VAL A 352 26.72 -16.39 -8.37
CA VAL A 352 26.44 -15.03 -7.88
C VAL A 352 26.77 -14.97 -6.41
N ASP A 353 27.48 -13.92 -6.00
CA ASP A 353 27.70 -13.59 -4.60
C ASP A 353 26.55 -12.70 -4.07
N ILE A 354 26.05 -13.03 -2.89
CA ILE A 354 25.04 -12.26 -2.18
C ILE A 354 25.73 -11.40 -1.13
N THR A 355 25.51 -10.09 -1.22
CA THR A 355 26.11 -9.09 -0.32
C THR A 355 25.03 -8.23 0.30
N THR A 356 25.19 -7.87 1.57
CA THR A 356 24.27 -6.94 2.23
C THR A 356 24.51 -5.52 1.71
N SER A 357 23.44 -4.74 1.59
CA SER A 357 23.51 -3.35 1.11
C SER A 357 22.81 -2.42 2.08
N SER A 358 23.42 -1.26 2.31
CA SER A 358 22.82 -0.13 3.03
C SER A 358 22.02 0.79 2.11
N ASP A 359 22.06 0.58 0.79
CA ASP A 359 21.26 1.34 -0.18
C ASP A 359 19.83 0.82 -0.22
N GLU A 360 18.94 1.53 0.47
CA GLU A 360 17.50 1.28 0.46
C GLU A 360 16.74 2.11 -0.58
N GLY A 361 17.42 2.90 -1.43
CA GLY A 361 16.77 3.83 -2.37
C GLY A 361 15.78 3.14 -3.31
N GLN A 362 16.07 1.90 -3.73
CA GLN A 362 15.17 1.13 -4.58
C GLN A 362 13.81 0.80 -3.91
N LEU A 363 13.76 0.73 -2.57
CA LEU A 363 12.53 0.42 -1.83
C LEU A 363 11.46 1.52 -1.98
N GLU A 364 11.86 2.74 -2.31
CA GLU A 364 10.94 3.83 -2.63
C GLU A 364 10.04 3.46 -3.82
N HIS A 365 10.60 2.80 -4.85
CA HIS A 365 9.87 2.34 -6.02
C HIS A 365 8.92 1.17 -5.75
N PHE A 366 8.98 0.59 -4.55
CA PHE A 366 8.05 -0.42 -4.05
C PHE A 366 7.15 0.13 -2.94
N GLY A 367 7.10 1.45 -2.78
CA GLY A 367 6.19 2.18 -1.92
C GLY A 367 6.49 2.08 -0.41
N VAL A 368 7.70 1.64 -0.04
CA VAL A 368 8.12 1.57 1.38
C VAL A 368 8.09 2.95 2.04
N SER A 369 8.64 3.95 1.36
CA SER A 369 8.71 5.34 1.84
C SER A 369 7.65 6.24 1.21
N ARG A 370 6.88 5.72 0.24
CA ARG A 370 5.88 6.48 -0.54
C ARG A 370 4.58 5.69 -0.67
N PRO A 371 3.62 5.90 0.24
CA PRO A 371 2.31 5.26 0.16
C PRO A 371 1.60 5.62 -1.14
N ALA A 372 0.83 4.69 -1.70
CA ALA A 372 0.09 4.91 -2.94
C ALA A 372 -1.29 4.25 -2.87
N ARG A 373 -2.24 4.83 -3.62
CA ARG A 373 -3.57 4.23 -3.81
C ARG A 373 -3.57 3.17 -4.90
N VAL A 374 -2.81 3.38 -5.98
CA VAL A 374 -2.84 2.50 -7.16
C VAL A 374 -1.59 1.64 -7.18
N TRP A 375 -1.77 0.33 -7.34
CA TRP A 375 -0.70 -0.66 -7.35
C TRP A 375 -0.83 -1.60 -8.54
N ARG A 376 0.30 -1.99 -9.14
CA ARG A 376 0.36 -2.96 -10.25
C ARG A 376 1.37 -4.04 -9.97
N THR A 377 1.05 -5.28 -10.31
CA THR A 377 2.02 -6.38 -10.21
C THR A 377 3.15 -6.24 -11.23
N VAL A 378 4.38 -6.37 -10.73
CA VAL A 378 5.60 -6.52 -11.52
C VAL A 378 5.85 -7.99 -11.84
N THR A 379 5.70 -8.87 -10.84
CA THR A 379 5.61 -10.33 -11.02
C THR A 379 4.18 -10.79 -10.81
N PRO A 380 3.63 -11.72 -11.62
CA PRO A 380 2.23 -12.08 -11.54
C PRO A 380 1.86 -12.70 -10.20
N ALA A 381 0.63 -12.47 -9.74
CA ALA A 381 0.09 -13.10 -8.55
C ALA A 381 -0.43 -14.50 -8.87
N ALA A 382 -0.06 -15.48 -8.06
CA ALA A 382 -0.67 -16.81 -8.09
C ALA A 382 -1.97 -16.79 -7.29
N LEU A 383 -3.11 -16.90 -7.99
CA LEU A 383 -4.44 -16.82 -7.38
C LEU A 383 -5.16 -18.17 -7.45
N PRO A 384 -6.00 -18.53 -6.47
CA PRO A 384 -6.89 -19.70 -6.53
C PRO A 384 -8.09 -19.47 -7.48
N ALA A 385 -7.79 -19.02 -8.71
CA ALA A 385 -8.77 -18.73 -9.76
C ALA A 385 -8.23 -19.24 -11.10
N GLU A 386 -8.57 -20.50 -11.41
CA GLU A 386 -8.13 -21.16 -12.63
C GLU A 386 -8.96 -20.77 -13.84
N ARG A 387 -8.25 -20.56 -14.94
CA ARG A 387 -8.81 -20.34 -16.27
C ARG A 387 -8.93 -21.66 -17.03
N ARG A 388 -10.04 -21.86 -17.78
CA ARG A 388 -10.17 -23.01 -18.69
C ARG A 388 -9.01 -23.03 -19.68
N ARG A 389 -8.34 -24.19 -19.76
CA ARG A 389 -7.30 -24.49 -20.74
C ARG A 389 -7.89 -24.43 -22.15
N ILE A 390 -7.20 -23.71 -23.04
CA ILE A 390 -7.53 -23.67 -24.46
C ILE A 390 -6.40 -24.40 -25.19
N ASP A 391 -6.75 -25.43 -25.95
CA ASP A 391 -5.81 -26.09 -26.85
C ASP A 391 -5.77 -25.33 -28.18
N PRO A 392 -4.62 -24.72 -28.56
CA PRO A 392 -4.50 -23.98 -29.81
C PRO A 392 -4.82 -24.83 -31.05
N GLN A 393 -4.60 -26.14 -31.01
CA GLN A 393 -4.91 -27.03 -32.13
C GLN A 393 -6.42 -27.23 -32.30
N ARG A 394 -7.17 -27.34 -31.19
CA ARG A 394 -8.63 -27.48 -31.23
C ARG A 394 -9.35 -26.21 -31.65
N VAL A 395 -8.83 -25.05 -31.26
CA VAL A 395 -9.39 -23.74 -31.68
C VAL A 395 -9.25 -23.51 -33.19
N ARG A 396 -8.24 -24.12 -33.82
CA ARG A 396 -8.08 -24.04 -35.28
C ARG A 396 -9.07 -24.94 -36.03
N SER A 397 -9.55 -26.01 -35.41
CA SER A 397 -10.51 -26.95 -36.01
C SER A 397 -11.96 -26.66 -35.65
N ASP A 398 -12.22 -26.00 -34.52
CA ASP A 398 -13.56 -25.70 -34.02
C ASP A 398 -13.61 -24.28 -33.42
N ASP A 399 -14.32 -23.37 -34.10
CA ASP A 399 -14.52 -22.00 -33.66
C ASP A 399 -15.30 -21.89 -32.35
N SER A 400 -16.11 -22.91 -31.98
CA SER A 400 -16.85 -22.94 -30.72
C SER A 400 -15.94 -23.15 -29.50
N GLU A 401 -14.72 -23.64 -29.70
CA GLU A 401 -13.70 -23.75 -28.65
C GLU A 401 -13.12 -22.38 -28.24
N LYS A 402 -13.33 -21.34 -29.06
CA LYS A 402 -12.91 -19.97 -28.74
C LYS A 402 -13.65 -19.47 -27.51
N LYS A 403 -12.88 -18.92 -26.56
CA LYS A 403 -13.45 -18.43 -25.31
C LYS A 403 -14.36 -17.21 -25.55
N SER A 404 -15.63 -17.36 -25.19
CA SER A 404 -16.62 -16.28 -25.31
C SER A 404 -16.24 -15.06 -24.46
N ALA A 405 -16.79 -13.89 -24.80
CA ALA A 405 -16.58 -12.69 -23.99
C ALA A 405 -17.16 -12.86 -22.57
N SER A 406 -18.31 -13.53 -22.45
CA SER A 406 -18.93 -13.83 -21.16
C SER A 406 -18.06 -14.76 -20.31
N GLU A 407 -17.50 -15.82 -20.90
CA GLU A 407 -16.62 -16.75 -20.16
C GLU A 407 -15.36 -16.02 -19.64
N ARG A 408 -14.75 -15.17 -20.49
CA ARG A 408 -13.61 -14.32 -20.08
C ARG A 408 -13.97 -13.40 -18.91
N SER A 409 -15.12 -12.74 -18.98
CA SER A 409 -15.60 -11.85 -17.90
C SER A 409 -15.77 -12.61 -16.58
N THR A 410 -16.35 -13.82 -16.62
CA THR A 410 -16.55 -14.65 -15.43
C THR A 410 -15.23 -15.15 -14.83
N GLU A 411 -14.23 -15.45 -15.66
CA GLU A 411 -12.88 -15.81 -15.19
C GLU A 411 -12.18 -14.63 -14.53
N GLN A 412 -12.24 -13.45 -15.14
CA GLN A 412 -11.66 -12.22 -14.58
C GLN A 412 -12.34 -11.83 -13.26
N ALA A 413 -13.67 -11.97 -13.16
CA ALA A 413 -14.41 -11.71 -11.93
C ALA A 413 -13.99 -12.68 -10.80
N ARG A 414 -13.79 -13.96 -11.10
CA ARG A 414 -13.28 -14.95 -10.14
C ARG A 414 -11.86 -14.61 -9.68
N ALA A 415 -10.98 -14.23 -10.61
CA ALA A 415 -9.63 -13.79 -10.26
C ALA A 415 -9.63 -12.51 -9.41
N ALA A 416 -10.48 -11.52 -9.72
CA ALA A 416 -10.63 -10.32 -8.90
C ALA A 416 -11.14 -10.63 -7.48
N ALA A 417 -12.11 -11.54 -7.34
CA ALA A 417 -12.57 -12.00 -6.03
C ALA A 417 -11.45 -12.72 -5.24
N ALA A 418 -10.66 -13.55 -5.91
CA ALA A 418 -9.49 -14.21 -5.32
C ALA A 418 -8.40 -13.20 -4.90
N THR A 419 -8.23 -12.10 -5.64
CA THR A 419 -7.36 -10.98 -5.24
C THR A 419 -7.83 -10.32 -3.95
N ALA A 420 -9.14 -10.03 -3.83
CA ALA A 420 -9.71 -9.47 -2.59
C ALA A 420 -9.48 -10.39 -1.38
N GLN A 421 -9.58 -11.71 -1.57
CA GLN A 421 -9.22 -12.68 -0.54
C GLN A 421 -7.71 -12.67 -0.24
N ALA A 422 -6.86 -12.58 -1.26
CA ALA A 422 -5.41 -12.53 -1.10
C ALA A 422 -4.94 -11.30 -0.30
N LEU A 423 -5.60 -10.15 -0.45
CA LEU A 423 -5.35 -8.95 0.35
C LEU A 423 -5.57 -9.18 1.84
N ARG A 424 -6.70 -9.80 2.21
CA ARG A 424 -7.00 -10.20 3.59
C ARG A 424 -5.95 -11.16 4.14
N HIS A 425 -5.54 -12.14 3.35
CA HIS A 425 -4.46 -13.06 3.74
C HIS A 425 -3.08 -12.37 3.85
N GLY A 426 -2.89 -11.23 3.18
CA GLY A 426 -1.68 -10.41 3.26
C GLY A 426 -1.72 -9.37 4.40
N GLY A 427 -2.78 -9.34 5.21
CA GLY A 427 -2.95 -8.37 6.30
C GLY A 427 -3.34 -6.96 5.85
N ILE A 428 -3.68 -6.76 4.58
CA ILE A 428 -4.13 -5.46 4.06
C ILE A 428 -5.64 -5.36 4.28
N THR A 429 -6.04 -4.46 5.17
CA THR A 429 -7.44 -4.25 5.59
C THR A 429 -8.11 -3.05 4.94
N THR A 430 -7.34 -2.24 4.22
CA THR A 430 -7.82 -1.11 3.43
C THR A 430 -8.80 -1.55 2.36
N ASP A 431 -9.92 -0.85 2.21
CA ASP A 431 -10.92 -1.18 1.20
C ASP A 431 -10.39 -0.87 -0.20
N VAL A 432 -10.91 -1.62 -1.19
CA VAL A 432 -10.46 -1.54 -2.58
C VAL A 432 -11.60 -1.00 -3.44
N ASN A 433 -11.35 0.12 -4.11
CA ASN A 433 -12.26 0.75 -5.06
C ASN A 433 -12.37 -0.04 -6.36
N SER A 434 -11.24 -0.55 -6.87
CA SER A 434 -11.22 -1.30 -8.12
C SER A 434 -10.13 -2.38 -8.17
N ILE A 435 -10.45 -3.50 -8.81
CA ILE A 435 -9.54 -4.61 -9.08
C ILE A 435 -9.60 -4.94 -10.56
N ARG A 436 -8.45 -4.90 -11.23
CA ARG A 436 -8.30 -5.32 -12.63
C ARG A 436 -7.30 -6.45 -12.73
N VAL A 437 -7.61 -7.44 -13.55
CA VAL A 437 -6.75 -8.60 -13.79
C VAL A 437 -6.54 -8.83 -15.29
N GLN A 438 -5.32 -9.19 -15.67
CA GLN A 438 -4.95 -9.50 -17.06
C GLN A 438 -3.78 -10.49 -17.13
N ARG A 439 -3.47 -10.97 -18.34
CA ARG A 439 -2.39 -11.95 -18.60
C ARG A 439 -1.11 -11.27 -19.07
N GLU A 440 -1.26 -10.11 -19.69
CA GLU A 440 -0.18 -9.26 -20.17
C GLU A 440 0.37 -8.43 -19.00
N PRO A 441 1.68 -8.14 -18.99
CA PRO A 441 2.25 -7.23 -18.02
C PRO A 441 1.64 -5.83 -18.19
N PHE A 442 1.63 -5.04 -17.12
CA PHE A 442 1.28 -3.62 -17.21
C PHE A 442 2.43 -2.77 -17.74
N ASP A 443 3.66 -3.23 -17.52
CA ASP A 443 4.89 -2.61 -18.00
C ASP A 443 5.27 -3.11 -19.39
N GLN A 444 5.72 -2.20 -20.26
CA GLN A 444 6.13 -2.54 -21.62
C GLN A 444 7.28 -3.54 -21.68
N ARG A 445 8.18 -3.49 -20.69
CA ARG A 445 9.35 -4.40 -20.55
C ARG A 445 9.08 -5.57 -19.61
N GLY A 446 7.84 -5.73 -19.13
CA GLY A 446 7.46 -6.85 -18.29
C GLY A 446 7.33 -8.14 -19.10
N SER A 447 7.22 -9.26 -18.39
CA SER A 447 7.01 -10.58 -19.00
C SER A 447 5.55 -11.01 -18.84
N ARG A 448 5.02 -11.76 -19.81
CA ARG A 448 3.70 -12.40 -19.66
C ARG A 448 3.74 -13.47 -18.58
N VAL A 449 2.57 -13.74 -18.00
CA VAL A 449 2.45 -14.67 -16.87
C VAL A 449 2.92 -16.10 -17.17
N GLU A 450 2.89 -16.55 -18.43
CA GLU A 450 3.33 -17.91 -18.80
C GLU A 450 4.82 -18.15 -18.51
N GLY A 451 5.68 -17.13 -18.63
CA GLY A 451 7.11 -17.25 -18.36
C GLY A 451 7.41 -17.60 -16.90
N PHE A 452 6.57 -17.11 -15.98
CA PHE A 452 6.72 -17.32 -14.54
C PHE A 452 6.23 -18.69 -14.03
N ALA A 453 5.60 -19.50 -14.90
CA ALA A 453 5.08 -20.80 -14.50
C ALA A 453 6.15 -21.90 -14.55
N ALA A 454 7.14 -21.78 -15.44
CA ALA A 454 8.14 -22.80 -15.69
C ALA A 454 8.97 -23.12 -14.44
N GLY A 455 9.09 -24.40 -14.09
CA GLY A 455 9.86 -24.84 -12.91
C GLY A 455 9.21 -24.52 -11.56
N THR A 456 7.98 -24.00 -11.55
CA THR A 456 7.26 -23.66 -10.31
C THR A 456 6.12 -24.64 -10.03
N ARG A 457 5.62 -24.64 -8.79
CA ARG A 457 4.40 -25.39 -8.41
C ARG A 457 3.10 -24.76 -8.92
N PHE A 458 3.16 -23.59 -9.55
CA PHE A 458 1.98 -22.83 -9.94
C PHE A 458 1.66 -23.04 -11.42
N ASP A 459 0.47 -23.58 -11.69
CA ASP A 459 -0.02 -23.70 -13.05
C ASP A 459 -0.18 -22.32 -13.69
N LYS A 460 0.25 -22.18 -14.95
CA LYS A 460 0.18 -20.91 -15.70
C LYS A 460 -1.24 -20.34 -15.75
N HIS A 461 -2.29 -21.15 -15.65
CA HIS A 461 -3.70 -20.75 -15.67
C HIS A 461 -4.16 -20.10 -14.36
N ARG A 462 -3.34 -20.15 -13.29
CA ARG A 462 -3.57 -19.47 -12.00
C ARG A 462 -2.85 -18.14 -11.86
N LEU A 463 -1.94 -17.83 -12.79
CA LEU A 463 -1.12 -16.61 -12.74
C LEU A 463 -1.84 -15.44 -13.43
N TRP A 464 -1.91 -14.30 -12.73
CA TRP A 464 -2.55 -13.09 -13.21
C TRP A 464 -1.71 -11.86 -12.86
N HIS A 465 -1.60 -10.90 -13.79
CA HIS A 465 -1.22 -9.55 -13.43
C HIS A 465 -2.43 -8.83 -12.85
N VAL A 466 -2.22 -8.10 -11.75
CA VAL A 466 -3.26 -7.44 -10.96
C VAL A 466 -2.95 -5.95 -10.84
N GLU A 467 -3.94 -5.11 -11.11
CA GLU A 467 -3.98 -3.70 -10.76
C GLU A 467 -5.04 -3.50 -9.67
N LEU A 468 -4.67 -2.74 -8.63
CA LEU A 468 -5.50 -2.43 -7.48
C LEU A 468 -5.58 -0.92 -7.30
N GLU A 469 -6.74 -0.45 -6.87
CA GLU A 469 -6.93 0.91 -6.38
C GLU A 469 -7.56 0.87 -4.99
N PHE A 470 -6.80 1.29 -3.99
CA PHE A 470 -7.25 1.40 -2.60
C PHE A 470 -8.05 2.68 -2.36
N ASP A 471 -8.97 2.62 -1.40
CA ASP A 471 -9.73 3.77 -0.93
C ASP A 471 -8.83 4.85 -0.28
N SER A 472 -7.65 4.48 0.20
CA SER A 472 -6.70 5.32 0.91
C SER A 472 -5.27 4.84 0.61
N PRO A 473 -4.25 5.72 0.68
CA PRO A 473 -2.88 5.33 0.36
C PRO A 473 -2.37 4.21 1.29
N VAL A 474 -1.82 3.14 0.69
CA VAL A 474 -1.21 2.01 1.39
C VAL A 474 0.31 2.07 1.22
N SER A 475 1.06 1.80 2.29
CA SER A 475 2.52 1.66 2.25
C SER A 475 2.95 0.26 1.82
N GLY A 476 4.05 0.17 1.09
CA GLY A 476 4.66 -1.09 0.64
C GLY A 476 5.66 -1.71 1.61
N PRO A 477 6.26 -2.86 1.24
CA PRO A 477 6.05 -3.55 -0.04
C PRO A 477 4.71 -4.32 -0.06
N VAL A 478 3.97 -4.21 -1.17
CA VAL A 478 2.75 -4.99 -1.38
C VAL A 478 3.09 -6.24 -2.20
N VAL A 479 2.82 -7.42 -1.63
CA VAL A 479 3.04 -8.73 -2.27
C VAL A 479 1.82 -9.62 -2.06
N LEU A 480 1.24 -10.16 -3.14
CA LEU A 480 -0.06 -10.84 -3.10
C LEU A 480 -0.07 -12.24 -3.69
N GLY A 481 -1.05 -13.03 -3.25
CA GLY A 481 -1.30 -14.38 -3.75
C GLY A 481 -0.46 -15.47 -3.07
N ASP A 482 -0.66 -16.71 -3.50
CA ASP A 482 -0.06 -17.90 -2.90
C ASP A 482 1.46 -17.99 -3.15
N GLY A 483 1.96 -17.20 -4.10
CA GLY A 483 3.36 -17.10 -4.47
C GLY A 483 4.13 -15.99 -3.73
N ARG A 484 3.52 -15.30 -2.76
CA ARG A 484 4.15 -14.19 -2.00
C ARG A 484 5.41 -14.57 -1.20
N PHE A 485 5.64 -15.86 -0.97
CA PHE A 485 6.85 -16.42 -0.33
C PHE A 485 7.84 -17.02 -1.34
N LEU A 486 7.54 -16.91 -2.63
CA LEU A 486 8.22 -17.57 -3.74
C LEU A 486 8.51 -16.58 -4.88
N GLY A 487 8.67 -15.30 -4.58
CA GLY A 487 9.04 -14.28 -5.57
C GLY A 487 7.97 -13.89 -6.58
N LEU A 488 6.70 -14.25 -6.33
CA LEU A 488 5.55 -13.90 -7.17
C LEU A 488 4.61 -12.92 -6.47
N GLY A 489 3.83 -12.19 -7.27
CA GLY A 489 2.83 -11.23 -6.82
C GLY A 489 3.41 -9.93 -6.27
N VAL A 490 4.68 -9.63 -6.56
CA VAL A 490 5.34 -8.37 -6.16
C VAL A 490 4.69 -7.22 -6.89
N MET A 491 4.27 -6.18 -6.17
CA MET A 491 3.61 -5.01 -6.73
C MET A 491 4.46 -3.75 -6.60
N ARG A 492 4.26 -2.82 -7.53
CA ARG A 492 4.80 -1.46 -7.47
C ARG A 492 3.66 -0.43 -7.40
N PRO A 493 3.84 0.69 -6.68
CA PRO A 493 2.93 1.81 -6.73
C PRO A 493 2.94 2.44 -8.12
N VAL A 494 1.78 2.94 -8.54
CA VAL A 494 1.64 3.79 -9.74
C VAL A 494 1.66 5.24 -9.28
N SER A 495 2.66 5.98 -9.73
CA SER A 495 2.71 7.43 -9.54
C SER A 495 1.65 8.08 -10.42
N SER A 496 0.50 8.42 -9.84
CA SER A 496 -0.52 9.21 -10.54
C SER A 496 0.07 10.57 -10.87
N ALA A 497 0.15 10.92 -12.15
CA ALA A 497 0.55 12.25 -12.58
C ALA A 497 -0.51 13.27 -12.11
N ALA A 498 -0.15 14.14 -11.17
CA ALA A 498 -1.05 15.16 -10.65
C ALA A 498 -1.59 16.02 -11.81
N GLY A 499 -2.92 16.11 -11.94
CA GLY A 499 -3.57 16.86 -13.02
C GLY A 499 -3.82 16.06 -14.30
N VAL A 500 -3.62 14.74 -14.30
CA VAL A 500 -3.97 13.85 -15.40
C VAL A 500 -5.17 13.01 -15.02
N PHE A 501 -6.28 13.17 -15.74
CA PHE A 501 -7.44 12.30 -15.61
C PHE A 501 -7.56 11.45 -16.86
N ALA A 502 -7.29 10.16 -16.71
CA ALA A 502 -7.24 9.23 -17.83
C ALA A 502 -8.32 8.16 -17.70
N PHE A 503 -8.89 7.80 -18.86
CA PHE A 503 -9.96 6.83 -18.99
C PHE A 503 -9.60 5.82 -20.07
N SER A 504 -9.65 4.53 -19.73
CA SER A 504 -9.57 3.48 -20.75
C SER A 504 -10.93 3.24 -21.37
N ILE A 505 -10.95 2.96 -22.67
CA ILE A 505 -12.18 2.64 -23.41
C ILE A 505 -12.36 1.12 -23.41
N ASP A 506 -13.41 0.65 -22.72
CA ASP A 506 -13.68 -0.79 -22.60
C ASP A 506 -14.44 -1.32 -23.82
N SER A 507 -15.38 -0.53 -24.38
CA SER A 507 -16.17 -0.92 -25.54
C SER A 507 -16.82 0.28 -26.23
N GLY A 508 -17.38 0.05 -27.43
CA GLY A 508 -18.19 1.01 -28.16
C GLY A 508 -17.44 1.97 -29.08
N LEU A 509 -16.11 1.85 -29.14
CA LEU A 509 -15.26 2.64 -30.04
C LEU A 509 -15.43 2.19 -31.50
N ALA A 510 -15.63 3.14 -32.41
CA ALA A 510 -15.66 2.87 -33.84
C ALA A 510 -14.33 2.28 -34.36
N ALA A 511 -14.38 1.62 -35.53
CA ALA A 511 -13.20 1.01 -36.14
C ALA A 511 -12.14 2.03 -36.56
N GLU A 512 -12.58 3.18 -37.08
CA GLU A 512 -11.71 4.30 -37.51
C GLU A 512 -12.08 5.58 -36.74
N PRO A 513 -11.69 5.66 -35.45
CA PRO A 513 -12.04 6.81 -34.63
C PRO A 513 -11.22 8.04 -35.01
N ASP A 514 -11.84 9.21 -35.00
CA ASP A 514 -11.14 10.48 -35.15
C ASP A 514 -10.78 11.08 -33.79
N ALA A 515 -9.50 11.33 -33.58
CA ALA A 515 -8.98 11.82 -32.30
C ALA A 515 -9.53 13.21 -31.93
N GLU A 516 -9.74 14.10 -32.91
CA GLU A 516 -10.25 15.45 -32.66
C GLU A 516 -11.75 15.41 -32.33
N ARG A 517 -12.54 14.57 -33.02
CA ARG A 517 -13.96 14.37 -32.70
C ARG A 517 -14.15 13.76 -31.30
N LEU A 518 -13.32 12.77 -30.94
CA LEU A 518 -13.33 12.18 -29.60
C LEU A 518 -12.94 13.19 -28.52
N ALA A 519 -11.88 13.97 -28.73
CA ALA A 519 -11.47 15.02 -27.80
C ALA A 519 -12.57 16.09 -27.63
N LYS A 520 -13.23 16.49 -28.73
CA LYS A 520 -14.38 17.42 -28.68
C LYS A 520 -15.57 16.83 -27.94
N ALA A 521 -15.87 15.54 -28.13
CA ALA A 521 -16.93 14.85 -27.40
C ALA A 521 -16.62 14.79 -25.90
N LEU A 522 -15.40 14.39 -25.54
CA LEU A 522 -14.91 14.37 -24.17
C LEU A 522 -15.03 15.76 -23.53
N ARG A 523 -14.57 16.81 -24.21
CA ARG A 523 -14.70 18.20 -23.76
C ARG A 523 -16.14 18.58 -23.45
N ARG A 524 -17.09 18.30 -24.37
CA ARG A 524 -18.51 18.61 -24.15
C ARG A 524 -19.08 17.89 -22.95
N ALA A 525 -18.71 16.61 -22.76
CA ALA A 525 -19.14 15.81 -21.61
C ALA A 525 -18.58 16.37 -20.30
N VAL A 526 -17.27 16.66 -20.23
CA VAL A 526 -16.66 17.26 -19.04
C VAL A 526 -17.30 18.61 -18.70
N MET A 527 -17.50 19.49 -19.70
CA MET A 527 -18.17 20.77 -19.46
C MET A 527 -19.60 20.60 -18.94
N ALA A 528 -20.34 19.57 -19.38
CA ALA A 528 -21.68 19.28 -18.87
C ALA A 528 -21.64 18.87 -17.40
N ARG A 529 -20.75 17.94 -17.04
CA ARG A 529 -20.60 17.47 -15.66
C ARG A 529 -20.13 18.58 -14.72
N VAL A 530 -19.23 19.45 -15.18
CA VAL A 530 -18.80 20.63 -14.39
C VAL A 530 -19.95 21.59 -14.15
N ARG A 531 -20.84 21.82 -15.14
CA ARG A 531 -22.07 22.62 -14.93
C ARG A 531 -22.96 22.02 -13.87
N ASP A 532 -23.09 20.70 -13.85
CA ASP A 532 -23.92 19.98 -12.86
C ASP A 532 -23.34 20.15 -11.45
N VAL A 533 -22.02 20.01 -11.29
CA VAL A 533 -21.34 20.22 -9.98
C VAL A 533 -21.47 21.66 -9.50
N LEU A 534 -21.30 22.64 -10.38
CA LEU A 534 -21.36 24.06 -10.00
C LEU A 534 -22.79 24.62 -9.91
N GLY A 535 -23.81 23.87 -10.36
CA GLY A 535 -25.19 24.33 -10.41
C GLY A 535 -25.43 25.54 -11.32
N THR A 536 -24.57 25.77 -12.32
CA THR A 536 -24.65 26.95 -13.21
C THR A 536 -24.34 26.60 -14.65
N HIS A 537 -25.00 27.27 -15.59
CA HIS A 537 -24.69 27.15 -17.01
C HIS A 537 -23.42 27.90 -17.43
N ARG A 538 -22.96 28.87 -16.63
CA ARG A 538 -21.74 29.65 -16.91
C ARG A 538 -20.56 29.01 -16.20
N ILE A 539 -19.65 28.41 -16.97
CA ILE A 539 -18.40 27.84 -16.45
C ILE A 539 -17.22 28.68 -16.89
N GLY A 540 -16.25 28.88 -15.99
CA GLY A 540 -15.09 29.73 -16.24
C GLY A 540 -14.16 29.22 -17.35
N THR A 541 -13.28 30.11 -17.80
CA THR A 541 -12.32 29.85 -18.90
C THR A 541 -11.44 28.62 -18.66
N TYR A 542 -11.15 28.28 -17.40
CA TYR A 542 -10.42 27.06 -17.05
C TYR A 542 -11.04 25.79 -17.65
N PHE A 543 -12.38 25.68 -17.64
CA PHE A 543 -13.11 24.51 -18.15
C PHE A 543 -13.56 24.68 -19.59
N SER A 544 -14.01 25.88 -19.96
CA SER A 544 -14.55 26.15 -21.30
C SER A 544 -13.47 26.46 -22.33
N GLY A 545 -12.31 26.98 -21.93
CA GLY A 545 -11.34 27.59 -22.84
C GLY A 545 -11.85 28.86 -23.52
N HIS A 546 -12.95 29.46 -23.05
CA HIS A 546 -13.53 30.70 -23.59
C HIS A 546 -13.66 31.77 -22.50
N GLY A 547 -13.50 33.04 -22.89
CA GLY A 547 -13.75 34.20 -22.03
C GLY A 547 -15.23 34.39 -21.70
N GLU A 548 -15.55 35.36 -20.83
CA GLU A 548 -16.94 35.70 -20.49
C GLU A 548 -17.74 36.22 -21.70
N ASP A 549 -17.05 36.77 -22.68
CA ASP A 549 -17.59 37.25 -23.96
C ASP A 549 -17.77 36.14 -25.01
N GLY A 550 -17.41 34.89 -24.67
CA GLY A 550 -17.46 33.75 -25.58
C GLY A 550 -16.32 33.71 -26.60
N SER A 551 -15.36 34.63 -26.54
CA SER A 551 -14.16 34.56 -27.38
C SER A 551 -13.24 33.42 -26.91
N PRO A 552 -12.45 32.79 -27.81
CA PRO A 552 -11.45 31.81 -27.38
C PRO A 552 -10.45 32.46 -26.42
N GLY A 553 -10.30 31.87 -25.23
CA GLY A 553 -9.38 32.34 -24.21
C GLY A 553 -7.94 32.24 -24.73
N ARG A 554 -7.19 33.33 -24.62
CA ARG A 554 -5.75 33.31 -24.94
C ARG A 554 -5.04 32.48 -23.87
N THR A 555 -4.41 31.38 -24.27
CA THR A 555 -3.76 30.45 -23.34
C THR A 555 -2.66 31.12 -22.50
N GLU A 556 -2.08 32.21 -23.01
CA GLU A 556 -1.06 33.02 -22.34
C GLU A 556 -1.60 33.82 -21.14
N ASP A 557 -2.91 34.09 -21.13
CA ASP A 557 -3.63 34.90 -20.13
C ASP A 557 -4.62 34.06 -19.29
N ALA A 558 -5.16 32.97 -19.86
CA ALA A 558 -6.15 32.10 -19.23
C ALA A 558 -5.90 30.61 -19.55
N PRO A 559 -5.08 29.92 -18.74
CA PRO A 559 -4.81 28.49 -18.91
C PRO A 559 -6.08 27.64 -18.75
N HIS A 560 -6.26 26.63 -19.60
CA HIS A 560 -7.46 25.78 -19.62
C HIS A 560 -7.15 24.32 -19.99
N LEU A 561 -8.12 23.44 -19.72
CA LEU A 561 -7.99 22.01 -19.93
C LEU A 561 -7.66 21.64 -21.38
N ALA A 562 -6.83 20.61 -21.56
CA ALA A 562 -6.63 19.95 -22.84
C ALA A 562 -7.27 18.56 -22.84
N PHE A 563 -7.87 18.19 -23.97
CA PHE A 563 -8.54 16.92 -24.16
C PHE A 563 -7.82 16.10 -25.22
N VAL A 564 -7.44 14.87 -24.89
CA VAL A 564 -6.61 14.02 -25.76
C VAL A 564 -7.24 12.65 -25.89
N PHE A 565 -7.21 12.10 -27.10
CA PHE A 565 -7.37 10.68 -27.34
C PHE A 565 -6.01 10.13 -27.79
N ASP A 566 -5.49 9.12 -27.09
CA ASP A 566 -4.31 8.36 -27.50
C ASP A 566 -4.76 7.11 -28.28
N PRO A 567 -4.60 7.07 -29.62
CA PRO A 567 -5.04 5.93 -30.42
C PRO A 567 -4.30 4.63 -30.09
N LEU A 568 -3.03 4.71 -29.67
CA LEU A 568 -2.19 3.55 -29.41
C LEU A 568 -2.56 2.88 -28.07
N SER A 569 -2.76 3.68 -27.03
CA SER A 569 -3.21 3.18 -25.73
C SER A 569 -4.74 3.02 -25.63
N ARG A 570 -5.51 3.49 -26.63
CA ARG A 570 -6.98 3.56 -26.60
C ARG A 570 -7.53 4.24 -25.35
N GLN A 571 -6.94 5.38 -25.00
CA GLN A 571 -7.24 6.12 -23.78
C GLN A 571 -7.70 7.54 -24.09
N LEU A 572 -8.62 8.04 -23.27
CA LEU A 572 -9.06 9.43 -23.25
C LEU A 572 -8.42 10.12 -22.05
N LEU A 573 -7.89 11.33 -22.25
CA LEU A 573 -7.22 12.10 -21.21
C LEU A 573 -7.81 13.50 -21.12
N VAL A 574 -8.04 13.95 -19.89
CA VAL A 574 -8.26 15.35 -19.52
C VAL A 574 -7.02 15.80 -18.77
N LEU A 575 -6.33 16.77 -19.35
CA LEU A 575 -5.05 17.27 -18.86
C LEU A 575 -5.23 18.68 -18.32
N THR A 576 -4.85 18.89 -17.07
CA THR A 576 -4.86 20.23 -16.49
C THR A 576 -3.72 21.07 -17.06
N PRO A 577 -3.92 22.38 -17.21
CA PRO A 577 -2.93 23.25 -17.86
C PRO A 577 -1.58 23.30 -17.16
N GLN A 578 -1.50 22.96 -15.86
CA GLN A 578 -0.24 22.90 -15.12
C GLN A 578 0.81 21.95 -15.73
N LEU A 579 0.36 21.01 -16.55
CA LEU A 579 1.21 20.02 -17.20
C LEU A 579 1.96 20.57 -18.42
N PHE A 580 1.50 21.68 -19.01
CA PHE A 580 2.05 22.19 -20.27
C PHE A 580 2.12 23.73 -20.36
N ASP A 581 1.55 24.46 -19.39
CA ASP A 581 1.63 25.91 -19.26
C ASP A 581 2.28 26.29 -17.92
N LYS A 582 3.35 27.11 -17.95
CA LYS A 582 4.16 27.46 -16.75
C LYS A 582 3.50 28.46 -15.79
N ARG A 583 2.29 28.96 -16.08
CA ARG A 583 1.61 30.03 -15.30
C ARG A 583 0.36 29.48 -14.61
N HIS A 584 0.28 29.66 -13.29
CA HIS A 584 -0.86 29.21 -12.48
C HIS A 584 -1.52 30.41 -11.79
N GLY A 585 -2.84 30.51 -11.92
CA GLY A 585 -3.63 31.49 -11.17
C GLY A 585 -3.95 31.02 -9.74
N PRO A 586 -4.35 31.93 -8.83
CA PRO A 586 -4.60 31.63 -7.41
C PRO A 586 -5.77 30.66 -7.14
N ARG A 587 -6.62 30.35 -8.14
CA ARG A 587 -7.78 29.44 -8.02
C ARG A 587 -7.54 28.01 -8.55
N ALA A 588 -6.28 27.61 -8.75
CA ALA A 588 -5.95 26.31 -9.35
C ALA A 588 -6.48 25.12 -8.54
N THR A 589 -6.41 25.20 -7.20
CA THR A 589 -6.84 24.13 -6.29
C THR A 589 -8.36 23.92 -6.32
N ASP A 590 -9.15 24.99 -6.30
CA ASP A 590 -10.62 24.91 -6.32
C ASP A 590 -11.14 24.34 -7.64
N ASN A 591 -10.53 24.76 -8.75
CA ASN A 591 -10.87 24.25 -10.08
C ASN A 591 -10.52 22.76 -10.22
N LEU A 592 -9.41 22.31 -9.60
CA LEU A 592 -9.03 20.90 -9.59
C LEU A 592 -10.03 20.07 -8.78
N ALA A 593 -10.40 20.50 -7.58
CA ALA A 593 -11.40 19.82 -6.76
C ALA A 593 -12.78 19.73 -7.47
N THR A 594 -13.17 20.81 -8.15
CA THR A 594 -14.39 20.83 -8.99
C THR A 594 -14.29 19.82 -10.14
N LEU A 595 -13.14 19.75 -10.81
CA LEU A 595 -12.92 18.80 -11.90
C LEU A 595 -12.95 17.35 -11.40
N GLU A 596 -12.30 17.07 -10.27
CA GLU A 596 -12.32 15.75 -9.62
C GLU A 596 -13.74 15.29 -9.32
N SER A 597 -14.54 16.16 -8.68
CA SER A 597 -15.96 15.87 -8.42
C SER A 597 -16.77 15.70 -9.70
N ALA A 598 -16.51 16.52 -10.73
CA ALA A 598 -17.21 16.40 -12.01
C ALA A 598 -16.87 15.10 -12.76
N LEU A 599 -15.68 14.54 -12.57
CA LEU A 599 -15.26 13.30 -13.22
C LEU A 599 -15.60 12.05 -12.40
N GLU A 600 -16.02 12.20 -11.15
CA GLU A 600 -16.51 11.10 -10.33
C GLU A 600 -17.70 10.40 -11.00
N GLY A 601 -17.67 9.07 -11.04
CA GLY A 601 -18.70 8.26 -11.69
C GLY A 601 -18.82 8.47 -13.21
N PHE A 602 -17.80 9.02 -13.89
CA PHE A 602 -17.83 9.18 -15.35
C PHE A 602 -17.50 7.87 -16.08
N HIS A 603 -18.54 7.15 -16.50
CA HIS A 603 -18.43 5.79 -17.07
C HIS A 603 -18.91 5.66 -18.52
N GLU A 604 -19.45 6.72 -19.11
CA GLU A 604 -20.06 6.67 -20.44
C GLU A 604 -19.82 7.96 -21.23
N LEU A 605 -19.36 7.85 -22.48
CA LEU A 605 -19.14 8.99 -23.38
C LEU A 605 -19.86 8.76 -24.72
N ARG A 606 -20.76 9.69 -25.08
CA ARG A 606 -21.40 9.72 -26.40
C ARG A 606 -20.56 10.54 -27.38
N ALA A 607 -19.93 9.87 -28.35
CA ALA A 607 -19.04 10.47 -29.34
C ALA A 607 -19.60 10.47 -30.78
N GLY A 608 -20.93 10.38 -30.94
CA GLY A 608 -21.57 10.43 -32.25
C GLY A 608 -21.14 9.26 -33.13
N VAL A 609 -20.62 9.55 -34.33
CA VAL A 609 -20.14 8.52 -35.28
C VAL A 609 -18.95 7.72 -34.75
N ASP A 610 -18.18 8.26 -33.80
CA ASP A 610 -17.05 7.57 -33.18
C ASP A 610 -17.49 6.62 -32.05
N GLY A 611 -18.79 6.61 -31.74
CA GLY A 611 -19.45 5.57 -30.96
C GLY A 611 -20.01 6.00 -29.60
N HIS A 612 -20.55 5.02 -28.89
CA HIS A 612 -21.08 5.15 -27.53
C HIS A 612 -20.17 4.37 -26.59
N LEU A 613 -19.25 5.10 -25.97
CA LEU A 613 -18.10 4.52 -25.30
C LEU A 613 -18.45 4.19 -23.86
N ARG A 614 -18.21 2.95 -23.45
CA ARG A 614 -18.05 2.63 -22.03
C ARG A 614 -16.60 2.89 -21.65
N ILE A 615 -16.42 3.77 -20.68
CA ILE A 615 -15.11 4.23 -20.22
C ILE A 615 -14.99 3.95 -18.73
N ARG A 616 -13.76 3.82 -18.26
CA ARG A 616 -13.47 3.70 -16.83
C ARG A 616 -12.19 4.45 -16.49
N PRO A 617 -12.06 4.99 -15.26
CA PRO A 617 -10.80 5.55 -14.79
C PRO A 617 -9.65 4.57 -14.98
N ALA A 618 -8.52 5.07 -15.49
CA ALA A 618 -7.33 4.29 -15.78
C ALA A 618 -6.09 5.14 -15.48
N PRO A 619 -5.55 5.08 -14.25
CA PRO A 619 -4.39 5.87 -13.84
C PRO A 619 -3.21 5.70 -14.79
N ILE A 620 -2.55 6.81 -15.09
CA ILE A 620 -1.37 6.84 -15.93
C ILE A 620 -0.12 6.80 -15.06
N ASP A 621 0.78 5.89 -15.39
CA ASP A 621 2.13 5.89 -14.84
C ASP A 621 3.01 6.85 -15.67
N ALA A 622 3.34 7.99 -15.07
CA ALA A 622 4.14 9.03 -15.72
C ALA A 622 5.49 8.51 -16.26
N ASN A 623 6.06 7.48 -15.63
CA ASN A 623 7.42 7.00 -15.95
C ASN A 623 7.46 6.04 -17.15
N SER A 624 6.34 5.37 -17.45
CA SER A 624 6.26 4.33 -18.49
C SER A 624 5.28 4.67 -19.60
N HIS A 625 4.34 5.58 -19.37
CA HIS A 625 3.35 5.95 -20.37
C HIS A 625 3.97 6.76 -21.51
N GLY A 626 3.73 6.37 -22.76
CA GLY A 626 4.41 6.97 -23.91
C GLY A 626 4.16 8.47 -24.11
N LEU A 627 3.09 9.03 -23.56
CA LEU A 627 2.85 10.48 -23.58
C LEU A 627 3.61 11.25 -22.51
N PHE A 628 4.09 10.61 -21.44
CA PHE A 628 4.67 11.29 -20.26
C PHE A 628 6.13 10.90 -20.02
N ALA A 629 6.50 9.67 -20.33
CA ALA A 629 7.82 9.13 -20.05
C ALA A 629 8.92 9.95 -20.72
N ALA A 630 9.99 10.21 -19.98
CA ALA A 630 11.13 10.98 -20.48
C ALA A 630 11.75 10.33 -21.74
N SER A 631 11.93 11.12 -22.80
CA SER A 631 12.49 10.66 -24.08
C SER A 631 13.23 11.78 -24.81
N THR A 632 14.24 11.41 -25.60
CA THR A 632 14.91 12.29 -26.56
C THR A 632 14.20 12.33 -27.91
N VAL A 633 13.42 11.30 -28.28
CA VAL A 633 12.69 11.22 -29.55
C VAL A 633 11.19 11.17 -29.31
N TRP A 634 10.46 12.03 -30.02
CA TRP A 634 9.02 12.19 -29.90
C TRP A 634 8.36 12.21 -31.28
N GLN A 635 7.36 11.37 -31.49
CA GLN A 635 6.63 11.29 -32.76
C GLN A 635 5.17 11.68 -32.55
N SER A 636 4.62 12.51 -33.43
CA SER A 636 3.22 12.91 -33.37
C SER A 636 2.30 11.72 -33.68
N THR A 637 1.35 11.43 -32.79
CA THR A 637 0.29 10.44 -33.00
C THR A 637 -0.94 11.05 -33.67
N THR A 638 -1.16 12.35 -33.46
CA THR A 638 -2.23 13.13 -34.12
C THR A 638 -1.61 14.29 -34.92
N PRO A 639 -2.28 14.76 -35.98
CA PRO A 639 -1.70 15.77 -36.86
C PRO A 639 -1.42 17.09 -36.11
N TYR A 640 -0.20 17.60 -36.25
CA TYR A 640 0.19 18.95 -35.85
C TYR A 640 -0.41 19.96 -36.82
N CYS A 641 -1.31 20.82 -36.33
CA CYS A 641 -1.89 21.91 -37.11
C CYS A 641 -1.10 23.21 -36.89
N VAL A 642 -0.67 23.86 -37.97
CA VAL A 642 0.13 25.10 -37.86
C VAL A 642 -0.61 26.20 -37.11
N ASN A 643 0.12 26.95 -36.27
CA ASN A 643 -0.42 28.06 -35.50
C ASN A 643 -0.62 29.31 -36.37
N ARG A 644 0.23 29.52 -37.38
CA ARG A 644 0.16 30.67 -38.29
C ARG A 644 0.23 30.23 -39.76
N HIS A 645 -0.60 30.85 -40.60
CA HIS A 645 -0.52 30.66 -42.04
C HIS A 645 0.72 31.38 -42.61
N ALA A 646 1.50 30.68 -43.43
CA ALA A 646 2.65 31.25 -44.14
C ALA A 646 2.34 31.45 -45.63
N ARG A 647 2.90 32.51 -46.24
CA ARG A 647 2.80 32.74 -47.69
C ARG A 647 4.00 32.12 -48.42
N ARG A 648 3.72 31.42 -49.54
CA ARG A 648 4.69 30.94 -50.56
C ARG A 648 5.97 30.29 -50.01
N SER A 649 5.87 29.10 -49.44
CA SER A 649 7.00 28.23 -49.09
C SER A 649 6.56 26.75 -49.18
N SER A 650 7.51 25.81 -49.22
CA SER A 650 7.17 24.38 -49.17
C SER A 650 6.53 24.01 -47.83
N ALA A 651 5.62 23.03 -47.83
CA ALA A 651 4.89 22.61 -46.64
C ALA A 651 5.83 22.17 -45.51
N ASP A 652 6.90 21.45 -45.84
CA ASP A 652 7.91 21.00 -44.89
C ASP A 652 8.61 22.16 -44.18
N VAL A 653 8.99 23.22 -44.91
CA VAL A 653 9.61 24.41 -44.33
C VAL A 653 8.63 25.15 -43.42
N VAL A 654 7.36 25.23 -43.81
CA VAL A 654 6.32 25.89 -43.00
C VAL A 654 6.07 25.12 -41.70
N LEU A 655 5.92 23.79 -41.77
CA LEU A 655 5.70 22.93 -40.60
C LEU A 655 6.90 22.98 -39.65
N THR A 656 8.12 22.83 -40.18
CA THR A 656 9.35 22.89 -39.39
C THR A 656 9.51 24.23 -38.69
N ARG A 657 9.33 25.36 -39.41
CA ARG A 657 9.44 26.69 -38.80
C ARG A 657 8.38 26.92 -37.72
N ASP A 658 7.13 26.51 -37.98
CA ASP A 658 6.01 26.74 -37.05
C ASP A 658 6.16 25.88 -35.78
N VAL A 659 6.57 24.61 -35.89
CA VAL A 659 6.78 23.75 -34.71
C VAL A 659 7.97 24.21 -33.87
N LEU A 660 9.06 24.67 -34.50
CA LEU A 660 10.20 25.24 -33.77
C LEU A 660 9.79 26.48 -32.95
N ALA A 661 9.00 27.37 -33.55
CA ALA A 661 8.47 28.55 -32.86
C ALA A 661 7.45 28.19 -31.76
N ASP A 662 6.70 27.09 -31.90
CA ASP A 662 5.80 26.62 -30.83
C ASP A 662 6.57 25.96 -29.68
N CYS A 663 7.64 25.20 -29.97
CA CYS A 663 8.55 24.68 -28.95
C CYS A 663 9.20 25.82 -28.14
N GLU A 664 9.71 26.85 -28.81
CA GLU A 664 10.34 28.01 -28.19
C GLU A 664 9.37 28.77 -27.27
N ARG A 665 8.15 29.05 -27.74
CA ARG A 665 7.11 29.73 -26.94
C ARG A 665 6.77 29.02 -25.63
N ARG A 666 7.02 27.71 -25.56
CA ARG A 666 6.73 26.87 -24.39
C ARG A 666 7.96 26.56 -23.55
N GLY A 667 9.12 27.06 -23.98
CA GLY A 667 10.39 26.79 -23.32
C GLY A 667 10.80 25.33 -23.41
N LEU A 668 10.43 24.62 -24.49
CA LEU A 668 11.03 23.33 -24.84
C LEU A 668 12.39 23.60 -25.52
N PRO A 669 13.43 22.76 -25.28
CA PRO A 669 14.68 22.85 -26.01
C PRO A 669 14.44 22.70 -27.51
N ARG A 670 15.29 23.33 -28.33
CA ARG A 670 15.15 23.29 -29.80
C ARG A 670 15.36 21.86 -30.32
N PRO A 671 14.36 21.22 -30.96
CA PRO A 671 14.54 19.89 -31.54
C PRO A 671 15.04 19.94 -32.98
N ASP A 672 15.63 18.83 -33.43
CA ASP A 672 15.68 18.49 -34.85
C ASP A 672 14.31 17.97 -35.30
N VAL A 673 13.81 18.48 -36.43
CA VAL A 673 12.45 18.21 -36.90
C VAL A 673 12.50 17.42 -38.20
N VAL A 674 11.80 16.29 -38.23
CA VAL A 674 11.56 15.51 -39.44
C VAL A 674 10.05 15.51 -39.73
N VAL A 675 9.68 15.98 -40.92
CA VAL A 675 8.29 15.93 -41.41
C VAL A 675 8.08 14.57 -42.04
N LEU A 676 7.19 13.76 -41.45
CA LEU A 676 6.91 12.39 -41.92
C LEU A 676 5.90 12.38 -43.06
N LYS A 677 4.84 13.19 -42.93
CA LYS A 677 3.81 13.41 -43.95
C LYS A 677 3.00 14.65 -43.62
N TRP A 678 2.34 15.23 -44.62
CA TRP A 678 1.47 16.39 -44.44
C TRP A 678 0.27 16.37 -45.37
N ASN A 679 -0.79 17.09 -45.00
CA ASN A 679 -1.91 17.41 -45.87
C ASN A 679 -2.49 18.80 -45.52
N ALA A 680 -3.37 19.32 -46.37
CA ALA A 680 -3.98 20.64 -46.17
C ALA A 680 -5.51 20.58 -46.41
N PRO A 681 -6.29 20.02 -45.48
CA PRO A 681 -7.73 19.91 -45.63
C PRO A 681 -8.38 21.29 -45.67
N ARG A 682 -9.41 21.44 -46.52
CA ARG A 682 -10.17 22.69 -46.65
C ARG A 682 -10.78 23.06 -45.29
N GLY A 683 -10.57 24.30 -44.85
CA GLY A 683 -11.08 24.81 -43.57
C GLY A 683 -10.20 24.47 -42.34
N VAL A 684 -9.28 23.51 -42.44
CA VAL A 684 -8.33 23.17 -41.36
C VAL A 684 -6.98 23.84 -41.60
N GLY A 685 -6.53 23.94 -42.85
CA GLY A 685 -5.20 24.49 -43.16
C GLY A 685 -4.11 23.41 -43.12
N LEU A 686 -2.84 23.83 -43.17
CA LEU A 686 -1.71 22.90 -43.24
C LEU A 686 -1.54 22.14 -41.93
N GLN A 687 -1.48 20.80 -42.03
CA GLN A 687 -1.19 19.94 -40.90
C GLN A 687 -0.20 18.84 -41.29
N GLY A 688 0.56 18.34 -40.31
CA GLY A 688 1.61 17.36 -40.56
C GLY A 688 1.83 16.39 -39.40
N TRP A 689 2.43 15.25 -39.71
CA TRP A 689 2.96 14.31 -38.73
C TRP A 689 4.46 14.50 -38.66
N LEU A 690 4.97 14.73 -37.46
CA LEU A 690 6.33 15.19 -37.21
C LEU A 690 7.03 14.23 -36.25
N ARG A 691 8.34 14.08 -36.43
CA ARG A 691 9.25 13.50 -35.44
C ARG A 691 10.18 14.60 -34.95
N LEU A 692 10.30 14.73 -33.64
CA LEU A 692 11.14 15.69 -32.93
C LEU A 692 12.24 14.92 -32.21
N LYS A 693 13.49 15.31 -32.39
CA LYS A 693 14.65 14.78 -31.67
C LYS A 693 15.30 15.89 -30.86
N PHE A 694 15.36 15.73 -29.55
CA PHE A 694 15.97 16.67 -28.61
C PHE A 694 17.37 16.18 -28.21
N SER A 695 18.27 17.12 -27.92
CA SER A 695 19.63 16.83 -27.43
C SER A 695 19.65 16.27 -26.00
N GLN A 696 18.56 16.42 -25.25
CA GLN A 696 18.40 15.94 -23.88
C GLN A 696 17.02 15.27 -23.73
N SER A 697 16.89 14.41 -22.73
CA SER A 697 15.61 13.76 -22.42
C SER A 697 14.59 14.78 -21.91
N ILE A 698 13.41 14.80 -22.53
CA ILE A 698 12.29 15.68 -22.17
C ILE A 698 11.18 14.84 -21.59
N VAL A 699 10.61 15.28 -20.46
CA VAL A 699 9.40 14.69 -19.85
C VAL A 699 8.17 15.27 -20.54
N GLY A 700 7.21 14.40 -20.89
CA GLY A 700 5.95 14.83 -21.51
C GLY A 700 4.92 15.34 -20.48
N PRO A 701 3.72 15.76 -20.92
CA PRO A 701 3.21 15.64 -22.29
C PRO A 701 3.68 16.76 -23.22
N ILE A 702 3.99 16.40 -24.48
CA ILE A 702 4.29 17.37 -25.54
C ILE A 702 3.04 17.54 -26.42
N LEU A 703 2.37 18.68 -26.25
CA LEU A 703 1.16 19.06 -27.00
C LEU A 703 1.39 20.35 -27.78
N LEU A 704 1.50 20.25 -29.10
CA LEU A 704 1.87 21.37 -29.97
C LEU A 704 0.78 21.67 -31.02
N GLY A 705 0.82 22.86 -31.58
CA GLY A 705 -0.05 23.29 -32.67
C GLY A 705 -1.37 23.92 -32.22
N ARG A 706 -2.12 24.41 -33.20
CA ARG A 706 -3.34 25.19 -32.99
C ARG A 706 -4.46 24.39 -32.31
N THR A 707 -4.53 23.09 -32.58
CA THR A 707 -5.61 22.18 -32.10
C THR A 707 -5.21 21.36 -30.87
N ARG A 708 -4.11 21.72 -30.20
CA ARG A 708 -3.54 21.01 -29.04
C ARG A 708 -4.49 20.73 -27.87
N HIS A 709 -5.45 21.62 -27.63
CA HIS A 709 -6.44 21.46 -26.56
C HIS A 709 -7.63 20.57 -26.95
N LEU A 710 -7.69 20.18 -28.24
CA LEU A 710 -8.78 19.42 -28.86
C LEU A 710 -8.24 18.17 -29.59
N GLY A 711 -7.17 17.57 -29.08
CA GLY A 711 -6.65 16.29 -29.56
C GLY A 711 -5.69 16.35 -30.76
N GLY A 712 -5.37 17.54 -31.29
CA GLY A 712 -4.35 17.70 -32.33
C GLY A 712 -2.92 17.83 -31.78
N GLY A 713 -1.91 17.54 -32.61
CA GLY A 713 -0.49 17.70 -32.29
C GLY A 713 -0.02 17.06 -30.99
N VAL A 714 -0.52 15.85 -30.71
CA VAL A 714 -0.12 15.03 -29.58
C VAL A 714 1.13 14.24 -29.95
N PHE A 715 2.18 14.32 -29.13
CA PHE A 715 3.42 13.58 -29.36
C PHE A 715 3.63 12.49 -28.33
N ARG A 716 4.19 11.37 -28.77
CA ARG A 716 4.50 10.20 -27.95
C ARG A 716 5.98 9.85 -28.09
N SER A 717 6.61 9.38 -27.01
CA SER A 717 7.99 8.93 -27.01
C SER A 717 8.19 7.79 -28.01
N ASP A 718 9.11 7.94 -28.95
CA ASP A 718 9.54 6.90 -29.88
C ASP A 718 10.80 6.22 -29.29
N ARG A 719 10.69 4.96 -28.90
CA ARG A 719 11.79 4.20 -28.26
C ARG A 719 12.50 3.25 -29.24
N SER A 720 12.22 3.34 -30.54
CA SER A 720 12.76 2.42 -31.54
C SER A 720 14.25 2.61 -31.88
N GLU A 721 14.89 3.70 -31.43
CA GLU A 721 16.30 4.02 -31.79
C GLU A 721 17.33 3.87 -30.65
N SER A 722 16.98 3.49 -29.42
CA SER A 722 17.98 3.32 -28.34
C SER A 722 18.67 1.95 -28.35
N GLY A 723 18.85 1.36 -29.52
CA GLY A 723 19.46 0.05 -29.74
C GLY A 723 20.94 0.07 -30.11
N ASP A 724 21.53 1.25 -30.36
CA ASP A 724 22.94 1.37 -30.72
C ASP A 724 23.75 2.16 -29.71
N SER A 725 24.83 1.52 -29.25
CA SER A 725 26.06 2.06 -28.64
C SER A 725 25.98 2.73 -27.26
N CYS A 726 26.17 1.93 -26.21
CA CYS A 726 27.39 1.92 -25.39
C CYS A 726 27.35 0.77 -24.37
#